data_AF-A0A653RVJ2-F1
#
_entry.id   AF-A0A653RVJ2-F1
#
_cell.length_a   1.000
_cell.length_b   1.000
_cell.length_c   1.000
_cell.angle_alpha   90.00
_cell.angle_beta   90.00
_cell.angle_gamma   90.00
#
_symmetry.space_group_name_H-M   'P 1'
#
loop_
_entity.id
_entity.type
_entity.pdbx_description
1 polymer ?
#
loop_
_entity_poly.entity_id
_entity_poly.type
_entity_poly.pdbx_seq_one_letter_code
_entity_poly.pdbx_strand_id
1 'polypeptide(L)'
;MSKKGVSKISGNSSPKVGEAVTYTVTDWYPSTPQNQRNPANVIWELFKKRPNGRFTSTNIKKTGVGNFTFGEVAQKHTYRLEAYLFEPEGRGPSTIEINPQPATVPKIEKVELQYVDDSQGTVFSFTEKMRARAQCVNLNGKKLKFTLWEDDATGEGHDAKNLLIETKEATVDRSGVATAEFMLTRALMQKAMQGETDPKQLEFYVTVEYFSHKKHATDNVNVNNPLHTPAPIPQPRPQQPTNNPTPPPQSTPETPSNNTQPRAENSPAAEKPASQMEERGVAGQNPNPSEGELHDYQEAQGTIEAEQPSTPQANEGKTVSIVQDSSVEELLDAYFAKKEYTKQTSEAAGTLEYQFGSNGNKTATDAEKEKIAKIILGKPAVKALADKKEYTTLEAIKQALSKEVYNKDEKVSFQTFKLGAELKKITSAPLDTKLYLVAKTAGSGLSDKQATIIIKEKDGLIKGSAGAVLPILEISEEQMDQATPTAGEVPGTEKSEFTGKIENGMVKIPVHLRPKSDDELKQWKEKISKGKEDGEYTYKFGGENKVTDENSKKRVAEAILKNAKNGNTNNEKIADGKTAYIDDIEKALEIKTYQKDQTIKFKLYKKEKELLYLQAKAQGEKQHDKEFLKADGTYFEIGKKCECEPKVKAFMRMLRVKEGSQGESGYTKLFGHGNFTKPPHNKDMSTHPKIVITAGGYSSSAAGAYQIMQDTYKGFQGYYQDKQKNWHYSEGINYIKKYKISSFDQESQDKLCLVIFKHNYLQKRAHAFFYKEDGTPRQGRSKFNDAYGDIIQMIIDDNFDKALLTSSLCWASLPDAPYGQPTGTKEECKVNYEKFLKEEIAGKSDLHLKEGFLKEFGYTCCDGNNESNGVCPDDCSQCFDYADVWENPEISNDNHGKNNNRFGFNSARGHKGIDIVSGPSYKEVHSIMCGEVTAVVDWFKTNEYRESSLGNTLMIKSKSKDGKNVFILYCHLDKIYVKKGDKIKHGDRVALSGSTGNASSDEFPNGKKGRGIKKEFWHVHIEAATEGEGANNFFNLGRFRVKAEDYMKTKFDQNGNAIK
;
A
#
# COMPACT_ATOMS: atom_id res chain seq x y z
N MET A 1 -50.50 8.24 26.99
CA MET A 1 -50.36 6.94 27.67
C MET A 1 -49.37 7.07 28.81
N SER A 2 -49.64 6.50 29.98
CA SER A 2 -48.72 6.52 31.12
C SER A 2 -47.46 5.69 30.82
N LYS A 3 -46.27 6.21 31.18
CA LYS A 3 -44.99 5.53 30.93
C LYS A 3 -44.91 4.18 31.64
N LYS A 4 -44.28 3.18 31.01
CA LYS A 4 -44.06 1.83 31.54
C LYS A 4 -42.59 1.43 31.35
N GLY A 5 -42.07 0.57 32.21
CA GLY A 5 -40.67 0.12 32.21
C GLY A 5 -39.87 0.67 33.40
N VAL A 6 -38.55 0.68 33.26
CA VAL A 6 -37.60 1.16 34.29
C VAL A 6 -37.73 2.68 34.45
N SER A 7 -37.93 3.17 35.67
CA SER A 7 -37.96 4.61 35.95
C SER A 7 -36.64 5.13 36.50
N LYS A 8 -35.87 4.30 37.24
CA LYS A 8 -34.60 4.73 37.85
C LYS A 8 -33.55 3.63 37.92
N ILE A 9 -32.30 3.98 37.66
CA ILE A 9 -31.13 3.12 37.87
C ILE A 9 -30.10 3.77 38.81
N SER A 10 -29.23 2.95 39.39
CA SER A 10 -28.12 3.37 40.25
C SER A 10 -26.83 2.60 39.90
N GLY A 11 -25.69 3.24 40.09
CA GLY A 11 -24.36 2.64 39.96
C GLY A 11 -23.26 3.71 39.86
N ASN A 12 -22.00 3.28 39.79
CA ASN A 12 -20.84 4.16 39.84
C ASN A 12 -20.69 4.97 38.54
N SER A 13 -20.85 6.30 38.58
CA SER A 13 -20.65 7.20 37.43
C SER A 13 -19.18 7.42 37.06
N SER A 14 -18.24 6.95 37.88
CA SER A 14 -16.80 7.13 37.72
C SER A 14 -16.04 5.83 38.00
N PRO A 15 -16.30 4.75 37.24
CA PRO A 15 -15.64 3.47 37.42
C PRO A 15 -14.16 3.57 37.10
N LYS A 16 -13.32 2.87 37.85
CA LYS A 16 -11.90 2.77 37.51
C LYS A 16 -11.72 1.83 36.32
N VAL A 17 -10.82 2.18 35.41
CA VAL A 17 -10.46 1.34 34.27
C VAL A 17 -9.94 -0.01 34.77
N GLY A 18 -10.40 -1.10 34.15
CA GLY A 18 -10.00 -2.48 34.49
C GLY A 18 -10.81 -3.12 35.62
N GLU A 19 -11.54 -2.35 36.42
CA GLU A 19 -12.41 -2.89 37.47
C GLU A 19 -13.84 -3.16 36.93
N ALA A 20 -14.42 -4.29 37.32
CA ALA A 20 -15.81 -4.63 37.01
C ALA A 20 -16.77 -3.86 37.93
N VAL A 21 -17.81 -3.26 37.36
CA VAL A 21 -18.79 -2.42 38.07
C VAL A 21 -20.21 -2.84 37.74
N THR A 22 -21.04 -3.04 38.76
CA THR A 22 -22.44 -3.44 38.61
C THR A 22 -23.39 -2.26 38.81
N TYR A 23 -24.35 -2.11 37.90
CA TYR A 23 -25.45 -1.15 37.92
C TYR A 23 -26.77 -1.88 38.16
N THR A 24 -27.70 -1.22 38.85
CA THR A 24 -28.97 -1.84 39.31
C THR A 24 -30.18 -0.99 38.98
N VAL A 25 -31.31 -1.64 38.72
CA VAL A 25 -32.62 -0.97 38.63
C VAL A 25 -33.13 -0.71 40.04
N THR A 26 -33.43 0.56 40.33
CA THR A 26 -33.86 1.00 41.67
C THR A 26 -35.34 1.37 41.72
N ASP A 27 -35.96 1.69 40.58
CA ASP A 27 -37.38 2.02 40.54
C ASP A 27 -38.00 1.72 39.16
N TRP A 28 -39.33 1.54 39.16
CA TRP A 28 -40.15 1.24 37.98
C TRP A 28 -41.29 2.24 37.87
N TYR A 29 -41.73 2.57 36.65
CA TYR A 29 -42.90 3.46 36.50
C TYR A 29 -44.16 2.81 37.11
N PRO A 30 -45.05 3.59 37.77
CA PRO A 30 -46.25 3.06 38.42
C PRO A 30 -47.14 2.22 37.49
N SER A 31 -47.19 2.57 36.20
CA SER A 31 -48.00 1.86 35.20
C SER A 31 -47.36 0.57 34.66
N THR A 32 -46.19 0.16 35.17
CA THR A 32 -45.53 -1.12 34.86
C THR A 32 -46.14 -2.24 35.72
N PRO A 33 -46.79 -3.25 35.13
CA PRO A 33 -47.39 -4.37 35.86
C PRO A 33 -46.37 -5.08 36.75
N GLN A 34 -46.78 -5.47 37.96
CA GLN A 34 -45.87 -6.02 38.97
C GLN A 34 -45.17 -7.31 38.52
N ASN A 35 -45.86 -8.15 37.75
CA ASN A 35 -45.32 -9.37 37.15
C ASN A 35 -44.27 -9.11 36.03
N GLN A 36 -44.19 -7.89 35.51
CA GLN A 36 -43.20 -7.49 34.49
C GLN A 36 -41.98 -6.77 35.07
N ARG A 37 -42.00 -6.42 36.37
CA ARG A 37 -40.89 -5.74 37.07
C ARG A 37 -39.78 -6.72 37.44
N ASN A 38 -39.24 -7.43 36.45
CA ASN A 38 -38.15 -8.37 36.63
C ASN A 38 -36.85 -7.77 36.07
N PRO A 39 -35.85 -7.45 36.92
CA PRO A 39 -34.55 -6.96 36.46
C PRO A 39 -33.85 -7.88 35.45
N ALA A 40 -34.10 -9.20 35.49
CA ALA A 40 -33.53 -10.16 34.54
C ALA A 40 -33.97 -9.93 33.09
N ASN A 41 -35.08 -9.22 32.87
CA ASN A 41 -35.60 -8.90 31.54
C ASN A 41 -35.20 -7.49 31.06
N VAL A 42 -34.46 -6.73 31.87
CA VAL A 42 -34.07 -5.36 31.55
C VAL A 42 -32.88 -5.35 30.59
N ILE A 43 -32.98 -4.53 29.56
CA ILE A 43 -31.89 -4.28 28.61
C ILE A 43 -31.05 -3.13 29.13
N TRP A 44 -29.76 -3.37 29.29
CA TRP A 44 -28.73 -2.40 29.60
C TRP A 44 -27.95 -2.07 28.32
N GLU A 45 -28.01 -0.83 27.86
CA GLU A 45 -27.31 -0.40 26.65
C GLU A 45 -26.35 0.76 26.93
N LEU A 46 -25.13 0.64 26.39
CA LEU A 46 -24.09 1.64 26.53
C LEU A 46 -24.01 2.53 25.27
N PHE A 47 -24.03 3.83 25.47
CA PHE A 47 -23.89 4.84 24.43
C PHE A 47 -22.59 5.62 24.63
N LYS A 48 -21.97 6.08 23.54
CA LYS A 48 -20.74 6.91 23.57
C LYS A 48 -21.06 8.34 23.16
N LYS A 49 -20.56 9.31 23.93
CA LYS A 49 -20.64 10.74 23.62
C LYS A 49 -19.71 11.06 22.45
N ARG A 50 -20.25 11.68 21.39
CA ARG A 50 -19.50 12.14 20.21
C ARG A 50 -19.03 13.59 20.40
N PRO A 51 -18.07 14.07 19.58
CA PRO A 51 -17.58 15.45 19.67
C PRO A 51 -18.68 16.52 19.53
N ASN A 52 -19.76 16.21 18.81
CA ASN A 52 -20.94 17.07 18.67
C ASN A 52 -21.90 17.02 19.89
N GLY A 53 -21.50 16.38 20.99
CA GLY A 53 -22.28 16.25 22.23
C GLY A 53 -23.38 15.18 22.20
N ARG A 54 -23.67 14.54 21.05
CA ARG A 54 -24.70 13.50 20.94
C ARG A 54 -24.19 12.16 21.44
N PHE A 55 -25.05 11.42 22.14
CA PHE A 55 -24.81 10.02 22.47
C PHE A 55 -25.26 9.13 21.30
N THR A 56 -24.37 8.27 20.81
CA THR A 56 -24.70 7.23 19.81
C THR A 56 -24.46 5.86 20.43
N SER A 57 -25.26 4.85 20.06
CA SER A 57 -25.07 3.49 20.58
C SER A 57 -23.66 2.98 20.30
N THR A 58 -23.11 2.24 21.27
CA THR A 58 -21.88 1.45 21.08
C THR A 58 -22.19 0.05 20.54
N ASN A 59 -23.47 -0.30 20.39
CA ASN A 59 -24.00 -1.64 20.16
C ASN A 59 -23.72 -2.64 21.29
N ILE A 60 -23.16 -2.21 22.42
CA ILE A 60 -22.98 -3.03 23.62
C ILE A 60 -24.31 -3.04 24.38
N LYS A 61 -25.01 -4.18 24.33
CA LYS A 61 -26.27 -4.43 25.04
C LYS A 61 -26.15 -5.69 25.90
N LYS A 62 -26.70 -5.66 27.11
CA LYS A 62 -26.80 -6.80 28.01
C LYS A 62 -28.23 -6.93 28.50
N THR A 63 -28.79 -8.14 28.49
CA THR A 63 -30.11 -8.40 29.09
C THR A 63 -29.92 -9.01 30.47
N GLY A 64 -30.62 -8.46 31.47
CA GLY A 64 -30.66 -8.96 32.83
C GLY A 64 -29.47 -8.61 33.73
N VAL A 65 -28.28 -8.44 33.16
CA VAL A 65 -27.04 -8.23 33.93
C VAL A 65 -26.45 -6.85 33.67
N GLY A 66 -26.46 -5.99 34.69
CA GLY A 66 -25.92 -4.63 34.64
C GLY A 66 -24.43 -4.52 34.95
N ASN A 67 -23.60 -5.55 34.73
CA ASN A 67 -22.17 -5.51 35.04
C ASN A 67 -21.34 -5.03 33.83
N PHE A 68 -20.45 -4.05 34.02
CA PHE A 68 -19.59 -3.46 32.99
C PHE A 68 -18.16 -3.25 33.49
N THR A 69 -17.19 -3.58 32.64
CA THR A 69 -15.76 -3.26 32.85
C THR A 69 -15.33 -2.29 31.75
N PHE A 70 -14.66 -1.21 32.13
CA PHE A 70 -14.21 -0.18 31.19
C PHE A 70 -12.72 -0.35 30.91
N GLY A 71 -12.33 -0.54 29.65
CA GLY A 71 -10.93 -0.63 29.25
C GLY A 71 -10.23 0.75 29.17
N GLU A 72 -8.91 0.78 29.00
CA GLU A 72 -8.11 2.01 29.07
C GLU A 72 -8.53 3.11 28.07
N VAL A 73 -8.98 2.72 26.88
CA VAL A 73 -9.46 3.70 25.88
C VAL A 73 -10.75 4.40 26.35
N ALA A 74 -11.51 3.76 27.24
CA ALA A 74 -12.76 4.31 27.76
C ALA A 74 -12.54 5.56 28.63
N GLN A 75 -11.38 5.72 29.28
CA GLN A 75 -11.09 6.94 30.06
C GLN A 75 -11.06 8.21 29.20
N LYS A 76 -10.85 8.08 27.88
CA LYS A 76 -10.81 9.22 26.93
C LYS A 76 -12.21 9.67 26.48
N HIS A 77 -13.26 9.00 26.95
CA HIS A 77 -14.60 9.14 26.44
C HIS A 77 -15.64 9.13 27.55
N THR A 78 -16.70 9.89 27.35
CA THR A 78 -17.88 9.84 28.21
C THR A 78 -18.89 8.87 27.61
N TYR A 79 -19.48 8.05 28.48
CA TYR A 79 -20.51 7.09 28.11
C TYR A 79 -21.83 7.43 28.79
N ARG A 80 -22.92 6.93 28.25
CA ARG A 80 -24.22 6.91 28.94
C ARG A 80 -24.69 5.48 28.98
N LEU A 81 -24.88 4.94 30.18
CA LEU A 81 -25.56 3.68 30.39
C LEU A 81 -27.04 3.95 30.57
N GLU A 82 -27.86 3.16 29.91
CA GLU A 82 -29.30 3.28 29.94
C GLU A 82 -29.93 1.91 30.13
N ALA A 83 -30.92 1.83 31.03
CA ALA A 83 -31.64 0.59 31.30
C ALA A 83 -33.12 0.75 30.98
N TYR A 84 -33.67 -0.18 30.20
CA TYR A 84 -35.06 -0.13 29.78
C TYR A 84 -35.65 -1.54 29.58
N LEU A 85 -36.97 -1.66 29.76
CA LEU A 85 -37.71 -2.92 29.55
C LEU A 85 -38.37 -2.99 28.17
N PHE A 86 -38.74 -1.83 27.60
CA PHE A 86 -39.44 -1.75 26.31
C PHE A 86 -38.62 -0.97 25.29
N GLU A 87 -38.47 0.34 25.50
CA GLU A 87 -37.71 1.24 24.63
C GLU A 87 -36.84 2.19 25.46
N PRO A 88 -35.67 2.63 24.93
CA PRO A 88 -34.82 3.62 25.60
C PRO A 88 -35.50 5.00 25.61
N GLU A 89 -35.40 5.71 26.74
CA GLU A 89 -35.96 7.05 26.93
C GLU A 89 -34.99 8.18 26.52
N GLY A 90 -33.71 7.86 26.40
CA GLY A 90 -32.64 8.75 25.95
C GLY A 90 -32.23 9.84 26.94
N ARG A 91 -32.89 9.94 28.11
CA ARG A 91 -32.63 10.93 29.17
C ARG A 91 -33.42 10.58 30.44
N GLY A 92 -33.01 11.17 31.57
CA GLY A 92 -33.73 11.06 32.83
C GLY A 92 -33.16 10.00 33.79
N PRO A 93 -33.87 9.68 34.88
CA PRO A 93 -33.36 8.84 35.96
C PRO A 93 -33.06 7.37 35.59
N SER A 94 -33.52 6.91 34.42
CA SER A 94 -33.16 5.59 33.83
C SER A 94 -31.82 5.59 33.10
N THR A 95 -31.07 6.70 33.14
CA THR A 95 -29.74 6.85 32.51
C THR A 95 -28.67 7.30 33.52
N ILE A 96 -27.42 6.87 33.31
CA ILE A 96 -26.23 7.31 34.06
C ILE A 96 -25.15 7.73 33.07
N GLU A 97 -24.65 8.97 33.17
CA GLU A 97 -23.46 9.41 32.44
C GLU A 97 -22.21 8.90 33.19
N ILE A 98 -21.38 8.13 32.50
CA ILE A 98 -20.22 7.41 33.04
C ILE A 98 -18.95 8.02 32.47
N ASN A 99 -18.06 8.45 33.35
CA ASN A 99 -16.73 8.97 33.03
C ASN A 99 -15.67 8.07 33.71
N PRO A 100 -15.16 7.03 33.01
CA PRO A 100 -14.18 6.12 33.58
C PRO A 100 -12.90 6.87 34.02
N GLN A 101 -12.38 6.51 35.19
CA GLN A 101 -11.20 7.12 35.79
C GLN A 101 -9.95 6.26 35.57
N PRO A 102 -8.76 6.86 35.40
CA PRO A 102 -7.51 6.12 35.37
C PRO A 102 -7.29 5.38 36.70
N ALA A 103 -6.85 4.12 36.65
CA ALA A 103 -6.35 3.43 37.84
C ALA A 103 -4.97 4.00 38.23
N THR A 104 -4.66 4.07 39.52
CA THR A 104 -3.57 4.90 40.04
C THR A 104 -2.17 4.29 40.00
N VAL A 105 -2.01 3.00 39.64
CA VAL A 105 -0.68 2.34 39.65
C VAL A 105 -0.49 1.48 38.38
N PRO A 106 0.58 1.69 37.59
CA PRO A 106 0.96 0.80 36.49
C PRO A 106 1.44 -0.56 37.02
N LYS A 107 0.87 -1.65 36.50
CA LYS A 107 1.22 -3.01 36.93
C LYS A 107 1.25 -4.05 35.80
N ILE A 108 2.10 -5.06 35.95
CA ILE A 108 2.12 -6.30 35.18
C ILE A 108 1.24 -7.30 35.96
N GLU A 109 0.07 -7.61 35.39
CA GLU A 109 -0.93 -8.45 36.03
C GLU A 109 -0.52 -9.91 36.05
N LYS A 110 0.00 -10.40 34.91
CA LYS A 110 0.33 -11.81 34.71
C LYS A 110 1.36 -11.97 33.61
N VAL A 111 2.23 -12.98 33.74
CA VAL A 111 3.10 -13.48 32.68
C VAL A 111 2.76 -14.94 32.42
N GLU A 112 2.66 -15.32 31.15
CA GLU A 112 2.30 -16.67 30.73
C GLU A 112 3.30 -17.16 29.67
N LEU A 113 3.64 -18.45 29.74
CA LEU A 113 4.38 -19.14 28.69
C LEU A 113 3.40 -19.90 27.79
N GLN A 114 3.61 -19.77 26.50
CA GLN A 114 2.76 -20.34 25.47
C GLN A 114 3.62 -20.96 24.38
N TYR A 115 3.06 -21.94 23.69
CA TYR A 115 3.57 -22.34 22.39
C TYR A 115 3.29 -21.23 21.37
N VAL A 116 3.94 -21.26 20.21
CA VAL A 116 3.75 -20.25 19.14
C VAL A 116 2.32 -20.14 18.60
N ASP A 117 1.48 -21.15 18.87
CA ASP A 117 0.06 -21.19 18.50
C ASP A 117 -0.90 -20.63 19.58
N ASP A 118 -0.35 -19.98 20.61
CA ASP A 118 -1.04 -19.40 21.77
C ASP A 118 -1.66 -20.41 22.75
N SER A 119 -1.45 -21.72 22.57
CA SER A 119 -1.80 -22.70 23.60
C SER A 119 -0.86 -22.57 24.81
N GLN A 120 -1.37 -22.83 26.02
CA GLN A 120 -0.58 -22.71 27.24
C GLN A 120 0.49 -23.80 27.27
N GLY A 121 1.75 -23.40 27.51
CA GLY A 121 2.88 -24.30 27.50
C GLY A 121 3.63 -24.27 28.82
N THR A 122 3.86 -25.45 29.40
CA THR A 122 4.68 -25.65 30.60
C THR A 122 5.84 -26.60 30.35
N VAL A 123 5.81 -27.39 29.25
CA VAL A 123 6.84 -28.35 28.84
C VAL A 123 7.15 -28.17 27.35
N PHE A 124 8.39 -27.87 26.98
CA PHE A 124 8.77 -27.49 25.61
C PHE A 124 9.80 -28.43 25.00
N SER A 125 9.89 -28.46 23.67
CA SER A 125 10.95 -29.20 22.96
C SER A 125 12.22 -28.35 22.81
N PHE A 126 13.40 -28.99 22.79
CA PHE A 126 14.72 -28.35 22.59
C PHE A 126 14.92 -27.60 21.25
N THR A 127 13.94 -27.69 20.35
CA THR A 127 13.95 -27.03 19.04
C THR A 127 12.75 -26.11 18.85
N GLU A 128 11.94 -25.93 19.89
CA GLU A 128 10.69 -25.19 19.85
C GLU A 128 10.88 -23.69 20.10
N LYS A 129 9.98 -22.89 19.54
CA LYS A 129 9.82 -21.49 19.91
C LYS A 129 8.82 -21.38 21.04
N MET A 130 9.23 -20.72 22.12
CA MET A 130 8.35 -20.38 23.23
C MET A 130 7.95 -18.90 23.13
N ARG A 131 6.68 -18.60 23.40
CA ARG A 131 6.14 -17.25 23.49
C ARG A 131 5.85 -16.88 24.95
N ALA A 132 6.48 -15.83 25.45
CA ALA A 132 6.18 -15.23 26.75
C ALA A 132 5.24 -14.03 26.56
N ARG A 133 4.10 -14.03 27.26
CA ARG A 133 3.04 -13.03 27.12
C ARG A 133 2.75 -12.37 28.47
N ALA A 134 2.87 -11.04 28.53
CA ALA A 134 2.58 -10.23 29.71
C ALA A 134 1.27 -9.47 29.55
N GLN A 135 0.34 -9.67 30.50
CA GLN A 135 -0.91 -8.90 30.62
C GLN A 135 -0.67 -7.74 31.58
N CYS A 136 -1.02 -6.53 31.17
CA CYS A 136 -0.64 -5.29 31.85
C CYS A 136 -1.80 -4.34 32.04
N VAL A 137 -1.70 -3.51 33.08
CA VAL A 137 -2.66 -2.45 33.40
C VAL A 137 -1.90 -1.12 33.49
N ASN A 138 -2.37 -0.10 32.77
CA ASN A 138 -1.78 1.24 32.68
C ASN A 138 -0.35 1.29 32.10
N LEU A 139 0.02 0.31 31.28
CA LEU A 139 1.34 0.22 30.63
C LEU A 139 1.28 0.36 29.10
N ASN A 140 0.13 0.65 28.50
CA ASN A 140 0.00 0.80 27.04
C ASN A 140 1.01 1.81 26.45
N GLY A 141 1.74 1.36 25.43
CA GLY A 141 2.82 2.10 24.80
C GLY A 141 4.13 2.15 25.59
N LYS A 142 4.19 1.54 26.79
CA LYS A 142 5.43 1.35 27.54
C LYS A 142 6.15 0.09 27.07
N LYS A 143 7.47 0.11 27.16
CA LYS A 143 8.32 -1.06 26.89
C LYS A 143 8.49 -1.88 28.18
N LEU A 144 8.38 -3.19 28.06
CA LEU A 144 8.75 -4.16 29.08
C LEU A 144 10.00 -4.93 28.64
N LYS A 145 10.78 -5.37 29.61
CA LYS A 145 11.97 -6.20 29.40
C LYS A 145 11.66 -7.64 29.81
N PHE A 146 11.76 -8.58 28.87
CA PHE A 146 11.59 -10.02 29.05
C PHE A 146 12.96 -10.68 29.11
N THR A 147 13.24 -11.50 30.13
CA THR A 147 14.52 -12.22 30.26
C THR A 147 14.27 -13.70 30.50
N LEU A 148 14.86 -14.57 29.68
CA LEU A 148 14.85 -16.03 29.78
C LEU A 148 16.08 -16.52 30.54
N TRP A 149 15.87 -17.47 31.45
CA TRP A 149 16.89 -18.02 32.36
C TRP A 149 16.82 -19.54 32.41
N GLU A 150 17.98 -20.21 32.52
CA GLU A 150 18.13 -21.64 32.82
C GLU A 150 18.12 -21.85 34.33
N ASP A 151 17.34 -22.82 34.81
CA ASP A 151 17.20 -23.16 36.23
C ASP A 151 17.95 -24.47 36.51
N ASP A 152 19.19 -24.36 37.01
CA ASP A 152 20.14 -25.47 37.14
C ASP A 152 20.41 -25.85 38.61
N ALA A 153 19.66 -25.30 39.56
CA ALA A 153 19.88 -25.53 40.98
C ALA A 153 18.84 -26.47 41.62
N THR A 154 19.30 -27.33 42.53
CA THR A 154 18.42 -28.24 43.26
C THR A 154 17.66 -27.50 44.37
N GLY A 155 16.35 -27.29 44.21
CA GLY A 155 15.44 -26.69 45.20
C GLY A 155 14.32 -25.87 44.56
N GLU A 156 13.29 -25.48 45.31
CA GLU A 156 12.30 -24.51 44.81
C GLU A 156 12.87 -23.08 44.93
N GLY A 157 12.89 -22.32 43.83
CA GLY A 157 13.26 -20.89 43.79
C GLY A 157 14.61 -20.60 43.13
N HIS A 158 14.88 -19.31 42.87
CA HIS A 158 16.09 -18.85 42.17
C HIS A 158 17.38 -19.17 42.94
N ASP A 159 18.38 -19.70 42.25
CA ASP A 159 19.76 -19.82 42.73
C ASP A 159 20.69 -18.93 41.90
N ALA A 160 21.69 -18.33 42.54
CA ALA A 160 22.68 -17.46 41.87
C ALA A 160 23.45 -18.15 40.71
N LYS A 161 23.42 -19.49 40.65
CA LYS A 161 23.99 -20.30 39.57
C LYS A 161 23.16 -20.28 38.28
N ASN A 162 21.86 -20.03 38.35
CA ASN A 162 20.91 -20.05 37.21
C ASN A 162 21.37 -19.14 36.07
N LEU A 163 21.48 -19.64 34.84
CA LEU A 163 22.16 -18.94 33.73
C LEU A 163 21.22 -17.98 32.97
N LEU A 164 21.65 -16.74 32.69
CA LEU A 164 20.91 -15.85 31.78
C LEU A 164 21.07 -16.35 30.33
N ILE A 165 19.95 -16.64 29.66
CA ILE A 165 19.93 -17.16 28.29
C ILE A 165 19.79 -16.02 27.27
N GLU A 166 18.70 -15.23 27.34
CA GLU A 166 18.39 -14.19 26.36
C GLU A 166 17.49 -13.09 26.98
N THR A 167 17.61 -11.85 26.48
CA THR A 167 16.76 -10.72 26.87
C THR A 167 16.10 -10.09 25.64
N LYS A 168 14.82 -9.73 25.73
CA LYS A 168 14.05 -9.03 24.68
C LYS A 168 13.23 -7.89 25.25
N GLU A 169 12.90 -6.93 24.39
CA GLU A 169 11.96 -5.86 24.73
C GLU A 169 10.68 -5.99 23.91
N ALA A 170 9.53 -5.76 24.54
CA ALA A 170 8.25 -5.65 23.85
C ALA A 170 7.45 -4.44 24.36
N THR A 171 6.74 -3.78 23.44
CA THR A 171 5.87 -2.65 23.80
C THR A 171 4.46 -3.17 24.07
N VAL A 172 3.86 -2.73 25.17
CA VAL A 172 2.49 -3.07 25.53
C VAL A 172 1.55 -2.43 24.52
N ASP A 173 0.72 -3.25 23.89
CA ASP A 173 -0.21 -2.82 22.87
C ASP A 173 -1.48 -2.16 23.44
N ARG A 174 -2.40 -1.80 22.55
CA ARG A 174 -3.66 -1.12 22.91
C ARG A 174 -4.64 -2.01 23.69
N SER A 175 -4.39 -3.32 23.74
CA SER A 175 -5.16 -4.29 24.53
C SER A 175 -4.56 -4.54 25.91
N GLY A 176 -3.42 -3.93 26.23
CA GLY A 176 -2.70 -4.14 27.49
C GLY A 176 -1.79 -5.36 27.46
N VAL A 177 -1.37 -5.83 26.28
CA VAL A 177 -0.56 -7.05 26.13
C VAL A 177 0.81 -6.73 25.54
N ALA A 178 1.87 -7.34 26.08
CA ALA A 178 3.20 -7.36 25.49
C ALA A 178 3.66 -8.81 25.30
N THR A 179 4.31 -9.11 24.18
CA THR A 179 4.71 -10.49 23.84
C THR A 179 6.16 -10.53 23.34
N ALA A 180 6.94 -11.48 23.85
CA ALA A 180 8.29 -11.78 23.39
C ALA A 180 8.44 -13.28 23.08
N GLU A 181 9.12 -13.64 21.98
CA GLU A 181 9.36 -15.04 21.61
C GLU A 181 10.83 -15.41 21.81
N PHE A 182 11.11 -16.57 22.38
CA PHE A 182 12.46 -17.11 22.60
C PHE A 182 12.63 -18.42 21.82
N MET A 183 13.82 -18.62 21.23
CA MET A 183 14.20 -19.88 20.61
C MET A 183 14.90 -20.75 21.65
N LEU A 184 14.31 -21.90 21.99
CA LEU A 184 15.01 -22.92 22.75
C LEU A 184 15.89 -23.68 21.73
N THR A 185 17.21 -23.51 21.77
CA THR A 185 18.13 -24.01 20.71
C THR A 185 19.07 -25.11 21.18
N ARG A 186 19.72 -25.80 20.23
CA ARG A 186 20.87 -26.71 20.45
C ARG A 186 22.03 -26.12 21.26
N ALA A 187 22.14 -24.79 21.37
CA ALA A 187 23.16 -24.15 22.21
C ALA A 187 22.91 -24.35 23.71
N LEU A 188 21.64 -24.55 24.13
CA LEU A 188 21.27 -24.95 25.49
C LEU A 188 21.66 -26.42 25.74
N MET A 189 21.40 -27.32 24.79
CA MET A 189 21.86 -28.73 24.85
C MET A 189 23.38 -28.85 24.96
N GLN A 190 24.15 -28.03 24.23
CA GLN A 190 25.63 -28.10 24.26
C GLN A 190 26.23 -27.64 25.59
N LYS A 191 25.52 -26.80 26.37
CA LYS A 191 25.93 -26.39 27.72
C LYS A 191 25.50 -27.41 28.78
N ALA A 192 24.29 -27.96 28.68
CA ALA A 192 23.83 -29.08 29.52
C ALA A 192 24.73 -30.34 29.40
N MET A 193 25.24 -30.61 28.19
CA MET A 193 26.19 -31.71 27.94
C MET A 193 27.58 -31.51 28.58
N GLN A 194 27.88 -30.36 29.18
CA GLN A 194 29.13 -30.11 29.93
C GLN A 194 29.05 -30.56 31.41
N GLY A 195 27.91 -31.07 31.86
CA GLY A 195 27.86 -32.09 32.92
C GLY A 195 27.44 -31.67 34.34
N GLU A 196 26.35 -30.90 34.51
CA GLU A 196 25.78 -30.67 35.86
C GLU A 196 24.31 -31.13 36.05
N THR A 197 23.58 -31.57 35.01
CA THR A 197 22.18 -32.05 35.16
C THR A 197 21.82 -33.14 34.14
N ASP A 198 20.80 -33.97 34.40
CA ASP A 198 20.37 -35.05 33.49
C ASP A 198 19.98 -34.44 32.11
N PRO A 199 20.70 -34.74 31.02
CA PRO A 199 20.50 -34.11 29.70
C PRO A 199 19.14 -34.41 29.05
N LYS A 200 18.23 -35.09 29.77
CA LYS A 200 16.88 -35.40 29.34
C LYS A 200 15.85 -34.33 29.72
N GLN A 201 16.07 -33.55 30.78
CA GLN A 201 15.14 -32.52 31.26
C GLN A 201 15.89 -31.26 31.74
N LEU A 202 15.49 -30.07 31.30
CA LEU A 202 16.01 -28.78 31.77
C LEU A 202 14.88 -27.90 32.27
N GLU A 203 15.07 -27.19 33.38
CA GLU A 203 14.12 -26.21 33.89
C GLU A 203 14.54 -24.79 33.48
N PHE A 204 13.56 -23.91 33.27
CA PHE A 204 13.82 -22.53 32.86
C PHE A 204 12.69 -21.61 33.33
N TYR A 205 12.94 -20.30 33.33
CA TYR A 205 11.89 -19.32 33.64
C TYR A 205 12.09 -18.00 32.89
N VAL A 206 11.00 -17.23 32.77
CA VAL A 206 11.01 -15.90 32.18
C VAL A 206 10.58 -14.87 33.22
N THR A 207 11.35 -13.79 33.30
CA THR A 207 11.03 -12.60 34.11
C THR A 207 10.62 -11.45 33.19
N VAL A 208 9.66 -10.62 33.62
CA VAL A 208 9.20 -9.43 32.89
C VAL A 208 9.21 -8.23 33.83
N GLU A 209 9.90 -7.16 33.42
CA GLU A 209 10.13 -5.96 34.26
C GLU A 209 9.69 -4.67 33.57
N TYR A 210 9.18 -3.72 34.37
CA TYR A 210 8.77 -2.38 33.96
C TYR A 210 9.52 -1.27 34.73
N PHE A 211 10.12 -0.34 33.98
CA PHE A 211 10.79 0.87 34.49
C PHE A 211 10.06 2.13 34.01
N SER A 212 9.80 3.09 34.90
CA SER A 212 8.99 4.30 34.59
C SER A 212 9.61 5.25 33.57
N HIS A 213 10.94 5.36 33.55
CA HIS A 213 11.66 6.47 32.91
C HIS A 213 12.72 6.06 31.87
N LYS A 214 12.53 4.97 31.09
CA LYS A 214 13.42 4.71 29.94
C LYS A 214 12.72 4.45 28.61
N LYS A 215 13.19 5.17 27.58
CA LYS A 215 13.32 4.65 26.20
C LYS A 215 14.63 3.85 26.19
N HIS A 216 14.56 2.54 26.23
CA HIS A 216 15.76 1.73 26.10
C HIS A 216 16.32 1.86 24.67
N ALA A 217 17.58 2.30 24.57
CA ALA A 217 18.39 2.28 23.36
C ALA A 217 19.14 0.96 23.30
N THR A 218 19.15 0.31 22.13
CA THR A 218 19.83 -0.96 21.91
C THR A 218 21.28 -0.71 21.50
N ASP A 219 22.23 -0.98 22.38
CA ASP A 219 23.63 -1.24 21.99
C ASP A 219 23.89 -2.75 22.10
N ASN A 220 24.21 -3.37 20.95
CA ASN A 220 24.64 -4.76 20.89
C ASN A 220 26.03 -4.88 21.53
N VAL A 221 26.15 -5.60 22.63
CA VAL A 221 27.46 -5.93 23.22
C VAL A 221 28.01 -7.19 22.56
N ASN A 222 29.15 -7.04 21.88
CA ASN A 222 29.99 -8.15 21.42
C ASN A 222 30.51 -8.96 22.63
N VAL A 223 30.20 -10.25 22.71
CA VAL A 223 30.91 -11.19 23.58
C VAL A 223 32.01 -11.85 22.75
N ASN A 224 33.26 -11.56 23.10
CA ASN A 224 34.42 -12.21 22.50
C ASN A 224 34.41 -13.73 22.78
N ASN A 225 34.78 -14.49 21.76
CA ASN A 225 34.98 -15.94 21.80
C ASN A 225 36.47 -16.24 22.07
N PRO A 226 36.89 -16.60 23.30
CA PRO A 226 38.15 -17.29 23.49
C PRO A 226 37.87 -18.80 23.48
N LEU A 227 38.45 -19.52 22.53
CA LEU A 227 39.39 -20.61 22.83
C LEU A 227 39.84 -21.30 21.54
N HIS A 228 41.04 -20.89 21.13
CA HIS A 228 42.00 -21.69 20.40
C HIS A 228 42.46 -22.82 21.34
N THR A 229 42.38 -24.08 20.88
CA THR A 229 42.92 -25.27 21.58
C THR A 229 44.44 -25.23 21.72
N PRO A 230 45.00 -25.74 22.82
CA PRO A 230 45.77 -26.99 22.72
C PRO A 230 45.53 -28.00 23.86
N ALA A 231 45.87 -29.26 23.59
CA ALA A 231 45.73 -30.44 24.47
C ALA A 231 46.96 -30.63 25.42
N PRO A 232 47.09 -31.75 26.18
CA PRO A 232 46.80 -31.88 27.61
C PRO A 232 48.05 -32.12 28.50
N ILE A 233 47.99 -31.86 29.81
CA ILE A 233 49.00 -32.32 30.79
C ILE A 233 48.31 -32.85 32.08
N PRO A 234 48.79 -33.95 32.72
CA PRO A 234 48.15 -34.61 33.85
C PRO A 234 48.50 -34.00 35.24
N GLN A 235 47.63 -34.23 36.23
CA GLN A 235 47.85 -33.95 37.66
C GLN A 235 48.96 -34.84 38.29
N PRO A 236 49.53 -34.49 39.47
CA PRO A 236 48.92 -34.81 40.79
C PRO A 236 49.06 -33.77 41.94
N ARG A 237 48.19 -33.93 42.95
CA ARG A 237 48.03 -33.44 44.36
C ARG A 237 49.31 -33.32 45.24
N PRO A 238 49.28 -32.94 46.57
CA PRO A 238 48.22 -32.39 47.48
C PRO A 238 48.69 -31.32 48.53
N GLN A 239 47.77 -30.68 49.30
CA GLN A 239 47.70 -30.67 50.81
C GLN A 239 46.90 -29.49 51.44
N GLN A 240 46.21 -29.85 52.53
CA GLN A 240 45.33 -29.17 53.52
C GLN A 240 46.06 -28.19 54.50
N PRO A 241 45.46 -27.64 55.60
CA PRO A 241 44.12 -27.11 55.92
C PRO A 241 44.11 -25.84 56.89
N THR A 242 42.94 -25.48 57.44
CA THR A 242 42.65 -24.79 58.76
C THR A 242 42.89 -23.28 58.90
N ASN A 243 42.20 -22.44 59.70
CA ASN A 243 41.17 -22.52 60.76
C ASN A 243 40.53 -21.12 61.00
N ASN A 244 39.28 -21.05 61.47
CA ASN A 244 38.65 -19.90 62.16
C ASN A 244 38.94 -20.01 63.69
N PRO A 245 38.97 -18.91 64.51
CA PRO A 245 37.74 -18.35 65.14
C PRO A 245 37.75 -16.84 65.54
N THR A 246 36.55 -16.29 65.83
CA THR A 246 36.20 -14.92 66.33
C THR A 246 36.18 -14.85 67.89
N PRO A 247 36.28 -13.66 68.57
CA PRO A 247 35.11 -12.88 69.09
C PRO A 247 35.33 -11.31 69.26
N PRO A 248 34.32 -10.49 69.72
CA PRO A 248 34.08 -9.03 69.44
C PRO A 248 34.59 -8.06 70.56
N PRO A 249 34.30 -6.72 70.66
CA PRO A 249 33.38 -5.81 69.93
C PRO A 249 33.87 -4.36 69.57
N GLN A 250 32.99 -3.61 68.88
CA GLN A 250 32.76 -2.13 68.85
C GLN A 250 33.78 -1.17 68.20
N SER A 251 33.42 -0.59 67.04
CA SER A 251 32.80 0.75 66.90
C SER A 251 32.72 1.15 65.42
N THR A 252 31.54 1.63 64.98
CA THR A 252 31.23 2.19 63.65
C THR A 252 32.29 3.16 63.12
N PRO A 253 32.62 3.13 61.81
CA PRO A 253 31.84 3.91 60.85
C PRO A 253 31.62 3.27 59.46
N GLU A 254 30.51 3.67 58.85
CA GLU A 254 30.21 3.73 57.40
C GLU A 254 30.21 2.42 56.57
N THR A 255 28.98 2.01 56.21
CA THR A 255 28.62 1.07 55.15
C THR A 255 29.16 1.48 53.77
N PRO A 256 29.79 0.55 53.02
CA PRO A 256 29.76 0.56 51.57
C PRO A 256 28.48 -0.14 51.08
N SER A 257 27.70 0.59 50.29
CA SER A 257 26.40 0.25 49.72
C SER A 257 26.36 -1.08 48.95
N ASN A 258 25.38 -1.92 49.29
CA ASN A 258 24.85 -2.95 48.38
C ASN A 258 24.33 -2.28 47.11
N ASN A 259 24.74 -2.79 45.95
CA ASN A 259 24.44 -2.25 44.63
C ASN A 259 23.05 -2.76 44.15
N THR A 260 22.00 -2.54 44.94
CA THR A 260 20.62 -2.97 44.62
C THR A 260 19.86 -1.82 43.95
N GLN A 261 19.11 -2.11 42.88
CA GLN A 261 18.35 -1.10 42.13
C GLN A 261 17.23 -0.50 43.00
N PRO A 262 17.01 0.83 43.00
CA PRO A 262 15.92 1.44 43.77
C PRO A 262 14.56 1.13 43.15
N ARG A 263 13.59 0.75 44.00
CA ARG A 263 12.19 0.54 43.64
C ARG A 263 11.41 1.81 43.86
N ALA A 264 10.43 2.08 43.00
CA ALA A 264 9.57 3.24 43.16
C ALA A 264 8.69 3.12 44.42
N GLU A 265 8.62 4.19 45.22
CA GLU A 265 7.73 4.27 46.39
C GLU A 265 6.26 4.05 45.96
N ASN A 266 5.53 3.19 46.69
CA ASN A 266 4.14 2.79 46.41
C ASN A 266 3.93 2.05 45.08
N SER A 267 4.98 1.47 44.50
CA SER A 267 4.87 0.59 43.33
C SER A 267 4.63 -0.87 43.74
N PRO A 268 4.04 -1.72 42.87
CA PRO A 268 3.87 -3.13 43.19
C PRO A 268 5.20 -3.85 43.42
N ALA A 269 6.30 -3.39 42.80
CA ALA A 269 7.64 -3.92 43.08
C ALA A 269 8.08 -3.67 44.53
N ALA A 270 7.67 -2.59 45.18
CA ALA A 270 8.08 -2.28 46.56
C ALA A 270 7.60 -3.33 47.58
N GLU A 271 6.51 -4.04 47.29
CA GLU A 271 5.92 -5.08 48.16
C GLU A 271 6.35 -6.51 47.80
N LYS A 272 7.08 -6.69 46.69
CA LYS A 272 7.51 -7.99 46.17
C LYS A 272 8.93 -8.33 46.65
N PRO A 273 9.38 -9.59 46.67
CA PRO A 273 10.80 -9.93 46.91
C PRO A 273 11.71 -9.37 45.81
N ALA A 274 13.04 -9.46 45.92
CA ALA A 274 13.97 -9.12 44.83
C ALA A 274 13.58 -9.88 43.55
N SER A 275 13.54 -9.21 42.39
CA SER A 275 13.42 -9.92 41.12
C SER A 275 14.66 -10.81 40.95
N GLN A 276 14.52 -11.93 40.25
CA GLN A 276 15.65 -12.85 40.03
C GLN A 276 16.83 -12.16 39.28
N MET A 277 16.56 -11.08 38.54
CA MET A 277 17.59 -10.25 37.94
C MET A 277 18.28 -9.31 38.95
N GLU A 278 17.53 -8.80 39.94
CA GLU A 278 18.05 -7.95 41.03
C GLU A 278 19.00 -8.74 41.96
N GLU A 279 18.72 -10.01 42.25
CA GLU A 279 19.54 -10.83 43.17
C GLU A 279 20.92 -11.18 42.60
N ARG A 280 21.06 -11.37 41.29
CA ARG A 280 22.32 -11.78 40.65
C ARG A 280 23.29 -10.63 40.38
N GLY A 281 22.91 -9.38 40.64
CA GLY A 281 23.76 -8.20 40.39
C GLY A 281 24.15 -7.99 38.91
N VAL A 282 23.49 -8.69 37.96
CA VAL A 282 23.81 -8.66 36.51
C VAL A 282 23.43 -7.33 35.85
N ALA A 283 22.86 -6.38 36.61
CA ALA A 283 22.85 -4.97 36.25
C ALA A 283 24.28 -4.42 35.91
N GLY A 284 25.34 -5.12 36.36
CA GLY A 284 26.74 -4.75 36.18
C GLY A 284 27.41 -5.03 34.81
N GLN A 285 26.75 -5.62 33.80
CA GLN A 285 27.33 -5.73 32.44
C GLN A 285 26.76 -4.73 31.41
N ASN A 286 25.91 -3.82 31.87
CA ASN A 286 25.43 -2.69 31.08
C ASN A 286 26.02 -1.40 31.67
N PRO A 287 26.74 -0.54 30.92
CA PRO A 287 27.48 0.59 31.47
C PRO A 287 26.57 1.79 31.82
N ASN A 288 25.56 1.59 32.67
CA ASN A 288 24.97 2.56 33.61
C ASN A 288 23.72 1.96 34.32
N PRO A 289 23.91 1.22 35.43
CA PRO A 289 22.81 0.74 36.27
C PRO A 289 22.23 1.81 37.21
N SER A 290 22.75 3.04 37.19
CA SER A 290 22.13 4.20 37.83
C SER A 290 21.33 5.01 36.82
N GLU A 291 20.02 4.75 36.75
CA GLU A 291 18.94 5.74 36.47
C GLU A 291 17.69 5.00 35.93
N GLY A 292 16.71 4.79 36.79
CA GLY A 292 15.38 4.24 36.47
C GLY A 292 14.85 3.41 37.63
N GLU A 293 13.80 3.89 38.30
CA GLU A 293 13.14 3.16 39.38
C GLU A 293 12.40 1.94 38.81
N LEU A 294 12.57 0.76 39.43
CA LEU A 294 11.77 -0.42 39.10
C LEU A 294 10.36 -0.21 39.65
N HIS A 295 9.36 -0.24 38.77
CA HIS A 295 7.97 -0.06 39.15
C HIS A 295 7.22 -1.38 39.30
N ASP A 296 7.47 -2.38 38.45
CA ASP A 296 6.83 -3.68 38.61
C ASP A 296 7.60 -4.83 37.93
N TYR A 297 7.40 -6.06 38.42
CA TYR A 297 7.90 -7.29 37.81
C TYR A 297 6.98 -8.51 38.04
N GLN A 298 7.06 -9.50 37.14
CA GLN A 298 6.39 -10.81 37.23
C GLN A 298 7.24 -11.93 36.58
N GLU A 299 6.95 -13.19 36.89
CA GLU A 299 7.67 -14.36 36.37
C GLU A 299 6.76 -15.52 35.94
N ALA A 300 7.28 -16.40 35.08
CA ALA A 300 6.64 -17.65 34.69
C ALA A 300 7.69 -18.75 34.43
N GLN A 301 7.48 -19.95 34.96
CA GLN A 301 8.39 -21.11 34.87
C GLN A 301 7.94 -22.11 33.77
N GLY A 302 8.90 -22.86 33.21
CA GLY A 302 8.67 -23.95 32.27
C GLY A 302 9.81 -24.98 32.26
N THR A 303 9.60 -26.13 31.62
CA THR A 303 10.59 -27.21 31.51
C THR A 303 10.81 -27.62 30.04
N ILE A 304 11.94 -28.23 29.72
CA ILE A 304 12.32 -28.73 28.39
C ILE A 304 12.59 -30.22 28.49
N GLU A 305 12.01 -31.03 27.61
CA GLU A 305 12.25 -32.49 27.58
C GLU A 305 12.80 -32.98 26.23
N ALA A 306 13.76 -33.92 26.27
CA ALA A 306 14.50 -34.37 25.09
C ALA A 306 13.68 -35.23 24.13
N GLU A 307 12.71 -35.97 24.66
CA GLU A 307 11.85 -36.87 23.89
C GLU A 307 10.51 -36.22 23.50
N GLN A 308 10.25 -34.98 23.94
CA GLN A 308 9.03 -34.25 23.56
C GLN A 308 9.10 -33.88 22.07
N PRO A 309 8.23 -34.45 21.22
CA PRO A 309 8.19 -34.10 19.81
C PRO A 309 7.81 -32.63 19.68
N SER A 310 8.48 -31.89 18.79
CA SER A 310 8.10 -30.50 18.51
C SER A 310 6.63 -30.47 18.11
N THR A 311 5.86 -29.60 18.77
CA THR A 311 4.44 -29.45 18.47
C THR A 311 4.29 -29.11 16.97
N PRO A 312 3.46 -29.82 16.19
CA PRO A 312 3.22 -29.50 14.79
C PRO A 312 2.79 -28.02 14.70
N GLN A 313 3.42 -27.25 13.81
CA GLN A 313 3.16 -25.81 13.72
C GLN A 313 1.69 -25.58 13.32
N ALA A 314 0.83 -25.33 14.30
CA ALA A 314 -0.59 -25.12 14.11
C ALA A 314 -0.83 -23.77 13.40
N ASN A 315 -1.75 -23.80 12.43
CA ASN A 315 -2.35 -22.58 11.90
C ASN A 315 -3.31 -22.03 12.97
N GLU A 316 -3.20 -20.72 13.21
CA GLU A 316 -3.82 -19.94 14.29
C GLU A 316 -5.26 -20.34 14.66
N GLY A 317 -5.50 -20.65 15.95
CA GLY A 317 -6.84 -21.02 16.45
C GLY A 317 -7.03 -21.34 17.94
N LYS A 318 -6.45 -20.57 18.88
CA LYS A 318 -6.82 -20.26 20.31
C LYS A 318 -7.37 -21.34 21.29
N THR A 319 -6.95 -21.27 22.58
CA THR A 319 -7.72 -20.82 23.80
C THR A 319 -7.03 -21.27 25.12
N VAL A 320 -7.19 -20.60 26.28
CA VAL A 320 -8.25 -20.85 27.30
C VAL A 320 -8.68 -19.55 28.03
N SER A 321 -9.96 -19.36 28.38
CA SER A 321 -10.51 -19.75 29.70
C SER A 321 -12.00 -20.11 29.62
N ILE A 322 -12.36 -21.17 30.35
CA ILE A 322 -13.63 -21.92 30.34
C ILE A 322 -14.83 -21.08 30.81
N VAL A 323 -15.84 -20.97 29.96
CA VAL A 323 -17.27 -20.97 30.31
C VAL A 323 -18.00 -21.79 29.25
N GLN A 324 -18.82 -22.73 29.73
CA GLN A 324 -19.62 -23.72 29.00
C GLN A 324 -20.21 -23.27 27.65
N ASP A 325 -20.10 -24.17 26.67
CA ASP A 325 -20.59 -24.11 25.29
C ASP A 325 -21.92 -23.38 25.10
N SER A 326 -21.89 -22.40 24.19
CA SER A 326 -22.97 -22.23 23.23
C SER A 326 -22.34 -22.18 21.84
N SER A 327 -22.73 -23.11 20.99
CA SER A 327 -22.40 -23.25 19.57
C SER A 327 -22.64 -21.93 18.80
N VAL A 328 -21.65 -21.05 18.73
CA VAL A 328 -21.74 -19.87 17.85
C VAL A 328 -21.47 -20.32 16.43
N GLU A 329 -22.52 -20.49 15.62
CA GLU A 329 -22.42 -20.74 14.19
C GLU A 329 -22.57 -19.42 13.44
N GLU A 330 -21.56 -18.99 12.66
CA GLU A 330 -21.68 -17.75 11.89
C GLU A 330 -20.84 -17.74 10.59
N LEU A 331 -21.43 -17.24 9.50
CA LEU A 331 -20.69 -16.78 8.30
C LEU A 331 -20.16 -15.36 8.53
N LEU A 332 -18.84 -15.19 8.45
CA LEU A 332 -18.12 -13.95 8.78
C LEU A 332 -17.80 -13.08 7.56
N ASP A 333 -17.38 -13.70 6.45
CA ASP A 333 -16.97 -13.00 5.23
C ASP A 333 -17.14 -13.95 4.02
N ALA A 334 -17.34 -13.39 2.83
CA ALA A 334 -17.19 -14.12 1.59
C ALA A 334 -16.60 -13.21 0.50
N TYR A 335 -15.64 -13.70 -0.27
CA TYR A 335 -14.87 -12.87 -1.21
C TYR A 335 -14.18 -13.67 -2.31
N PHE A 336 -13.72 -12.95 -3.34
CA PHE A 336 -12.84 -13.47 -4.38
C PHE A 336 -11.36 -13.33 -3.96
N ALA A 337 -10.56 -14.34 -4.26
CA ALA A 337 -9.14 -14.36 -3.91
C ALA A 337 -8.23 -14.85 -5.04
N LYS A 338 -6.96 -14.44 -5.00
CA LYS A 338 -5.87 -15.03 -5.79
C LYS A 338 -4.91 -15.76 -4.86
N LYS A 339 -4.33 -16.86 -5.35
CA LYS A 339 -3.29 -17.62 -4.66
C LYS A 339 -1.93 -17.03 -5.03
N GLU A 340 -1.23 -16.51 -4.04
CA GLU A 340 0.11 -15.98 -4.16
C GLU A 340 1.07 -16.78 -3.29
N TYR A 341 2.31 -16.95 -3.73
CA TYR A 341 3.32 -17.66 -2.95
C TYR A 341 4.19 -16.63 -2.24
N THR A 342 3.67 -16.07 -1.14
CA THR A 342 4.34 -15.02 -0.36
C THR A 342 4.67 -15.43 1.07
N LYS A 343 4.09 -16.51 1.59
CA LYS A 343 4.34 -16.98 2.96
C LYS A 343 5.73 -17.60 3.03
N GLN A 344 6.65 -17.00 3.78
CA GLN A 344 7.95 -17.61 4.01
C GLN A 344 7.82 -18.90 4.84
N THR A 345 8.29 -20.03 4.33
CA THR A 345 8.28 -21.32 5.06
C THR A 345 9.69 -21.76 5.42
N SER A 346 9.82 -22.60 6.44
CA SER A 346 11.10 -23.23 6.80
C SER A 346 11.45 -24.43 5.91
N GLU A 347 10.60 -24.78 4.94
CA GLU A 347 10.81 -25.95 4.08
C GLU A 347 11.93 -25.68 3.08
N ALA A 348 12.96 -26.53 3.10
CA ALA A 348 14.06 -26.47 2.16
C ALA A 348 13.57 -26.64 0.71
N ALA A 349 13.95 -25.72 -0.17
CA ALA A 349 13.68 -25.82 -1.61
C ALA A 349 14.90 -26.33 -2.39
N GLY A 350 16.09 -25.82 -2.06
CA GLY A 350 17.33 -26.18 -2.73
C GLY A 350 18.47 -25.25 -2.32
N THR A 351 19.41 -25.02 -3.23
CA THR A 351 20.52 -24.08 -3.00
C THR A 351 20.67 -23.14 -4.18
N LEU A 352 20.99 -21.87 -3.92
CA LEU A 352 21.37 -20.91 -4.95
C LEU A 352 22.87 -20.65 -4.88
N GLU A 353 23.56 -20.84 -6.01
CA GLU A 353 24.96 -20.45 -6.17
C GLU A 353 25.04 -18.98 -6.60
N TYR A 354 25.81 -18.19 -5.87
CA TYR A 354 26.06 -16.78 -6.12
C TYR A 354 27.54 -16.54 -6.46
N GLN A 355 27.80 -15.92 -7.61
CA GLN A 355 29.14 -15.51 -8.05
C GLN A 355 29.39 -14.03 -7.75
N PHE A 356 30.53 -13.74 -7.12
CA PHE A 356 30.94 -12.38 -6.77
C PHE A 356 31.43 -11.62 -8.00
N GLY A 357 30.94 -10.39 -8.19
CA GLY A 357 31.26 -9.55 -9.36
C GLY A 357 32.43 -8.58 -9.17
N SER A 358 33.02 -8.52 -7.98
CA SER A 358 34.09 -7.56 -7.60
C SER A 358 35.07 -8.21 -6.63
N ASN A 359 36.30 -7.68 -6.57
CA ASN A 359 37.30 -8.12 -5.59
C ASN A 359 37.06 -7.48 -4.21
N GLY A 360 37.63 -8.08 -3.15
CA GLY A 360 37.71 -7.45 -1.83
C GLY A 360 36.40 -7.42 -1.04
N ASN A 361 35.49 -8.37 -1.26
CA ASN A 361 34.27 -8.49 -0.45
C ASN A 361 34.62 -9.13 0.89
N LYS A 362 34.96 -8.30 1.87
CA LYS A 362 35.32 -8.75 3.21
C LYS A 362 34.12 -9.35 3.92
N THR A 363 34.36 -10.46 4.61
CA THR A 363 33.38 -11.29 5.35
C THR A 363 34.02 -11.89 6.60
N ALA A 364 35.11 -11.29 7.10
CA ALA A 364 35.84 -11.78 8.26
C ALA A 364 35.10 -11.53 9.57
N THR A 365 34.34 -10.45 9.66
CA THR A 365 33.52 -10.09 10.83
C THR A 365 32.02 -10.24 10.56
N ASP A 366 31.21 -10.39 11.61
CA ASP A 366 29.75 -10.51 11.46
C ASP A 366 29.10 -9.29 10.80
N ALA A 367 29.59 -8.08 11.10
CA ALA A 367 29.14 -6.85 10.47
C ALA A 367 29.45 -6.83 8.96
N GLU A 368 30.62 -7.35 8.57
CA GLU A 368 31.02 -7.51 7.17
C GLU A 368 30.19 -8.59 6.45
N LYS A 369 29.98 -9.75 7.09
CA LYS A 369 29.08 -10.81 6.57
C LYS A 369 27.67 -10.30 6.40
N GLU A 370 27.12 -9.56 7.37
CA GLU A 370 25.78 -9.00 7.30
C GLU A 370 25.67 -7.98 6.14
N LYS A 371 26.67 -7.12 5.98
CA LYS A 371 26.74 -6.17 4.86
C LYS A 371 26.75 -6.89 3.51
N ILE A 372 27.61 -7.90 3.35
CA ILE A 372 27.69 -8.68 2.11
C ILE A 372 26.42 -9.49 1.89
N ALA A 373 25.86 -10.12 2.92
CA ALA A 373 24.62 -10.88 2.83
C ALA A 373 23.42 -10.00 2.45
N LYS A 374 23.30 -8.77 2.98
CA LYS A 374 22.28 -7.79 2.53
C LYS A 374 22.47 -7.41 1.07
N ILE A 375 23.72 -7.23 0.63
CA ILE A 375 24.04 -6.95 -0.77
C ILE A 375 23.62 -8.12 -1.66
N ILE A 376 23.92 -9.36 -1.27
CA ILE A 376 23.55 -10.60 -1.98
C ILE A 376 22.03 -10.76 -2.02
N LEU A 377 21.34 -10.58 -0.89
CA LEU A 377 19.87 -10.66 -0.78
C LEU A 377 19.17 -9.65 -1.71
N GLY A 378 19.79 -8.48 -1.91
CA GLY A 378 19.33 -7.47 -2.87
C GLY A 378 19.61 -7.80 -4.34
N LYS A 379 20.34 -8.86 -4.66
CA LYS A 379 20.75 -9.17 -6.03
C LYS A 379 19.60 -9.74 -6.87
N PRO A 380 19.62 -9.48 -8.19
CA PRO A 380 18.64 -10.02 -9.12
C PRO A 380 18.45 -11.53 -9.06
N ALA A 381 19.54 -12.30 -8.96
CA ALA A 381 19.51 -13.75 -8.91
C ALA A 381 18.75 -14.28 -7.68
N VAL A 382 18.86 -13.58 -6.54
CA VAL A 382 18.13 -13.91 -5.31
C VAL A 382 16.67 -13.47 -5.41
N LYS A 383 16.38 -12.30 -5.99
CA LYS A 383 15.00 -11.84 -6.21
C LYS A 383 14.22 -12.74 -7.18
N ALA A 384 14.89 -13.34 -8.16
CA ALA A 384 14.30 -14.28 -9.12
C ALA A 384 13.89 -15.63 -8.50
N LEU A 385 14.25 -15.90 -7.23
CA LEU A 385 13.76 -17.08 -6.51
C LEU A 385 12.22 -17.05 -6.37
N ALA A 386 11.61 -15.87 -6.28
CA ALA A 386 10.17 -15.74 -6.17
C ALA A 386 9.43 -16.34 -7.39
N ASP A 387 10.02 -16.27 -8.59
CA ASP A 387 9.46 -16.87 -9.82
C ASP A 387 9.43 -18.40 -9.75
N LYS A 388 10.31 -18.98 -8.93
CA LYS A 388 10.37 -20.41 -8.63
C LYS A 388 9.54 -20.79 -7.40
N LYS A 389 8.78 -19.85 -6.83
CA LYS A 389 8.10 -20.01 -5.53
C LYS A 389 9.10 -20.34 -4.40
N GLU A 390 10.26 -19.71 -4.44
CA GLU A 390 11.34 -19.87 -3.46
C GLU A 390 11.81 -18.52 -2.90
N TYR A 391 12.51 -18.54 -1.78
CA TYR A 391 13.22 -17.40 -1.23
C TYR A 391 14.49 -17.85 -0.51
N THR A 392 15.31 -16.92 -0.03
CA THR A 392 16.41 -17.19 0.90
C THR A 392 16.39 -16.15 2.01
N THR A 393 17.08 -16.43 3.10
CA THR A 393 17.15 -15.52 4.25
C THR A 393 18.53 -14.87 4.34
N LEU A 394 18.58 -13.73 5.01
CA LEU A 394 19.84 -13.08 5.35
C LEU A 394 20.77 -14.03 6.12
N GLU A 395 20.21 -14.82 7.05
CA GLU A 395 20.96 -15.77 7.86
C GLU A 395 21.50 -16.95 7.05
N ALA A 396 20.74 -17.52 6.12
CA ALA A 396 21.22 -18.59 5.25
C ALA A 396 22.41 -18.14 4.39
N ILE A 397 22.39 -16.89 3.91
CA ILE A 397 23.52 -16.31 3.17
C ILE A 397 24.71 -16.10 4.10
N LYS A 398 24.51 -15.52 5.30
CA LYS A 398 25.59 -15.30 6.29
C LYS A 398 26.28 -16.60 6.67
N GLN A 399 25.52 -17.68 6.89
CA GLN A 399 26.04 -18.99 7.23
C GLN A 399 26.89 -19.60 6.09
N ALA A 400 26.55 -19.31 4.84
CA ALA A 400 27.31 -19.79 3.68
C ALA A 400 28.61 -19.01 3.42
N LEU A 401 28.74 -17.77 3.93
CA LEU A 401 29.95 -16.97 3.80
C LEU A 401 31.04 -17.48 4.75
N SER A 402 31.93 -18.33 4.24
CA SER A 402 32.96 -19.04 4.98
C SER A 402 34.38 -18.47 4.84
N LYS A 403 34.66 -17.71 3.78
CA LYS A 403 35.97 -17.05 3.58
C LYS A 403 36.03 -15.70 4.30
N GLU A 404 37.24 -15.24 4.60
CA GLU A 404 37.48 -13.88 5.13
C GLU A 404 37.29 -12.79 4.06
N VAL A 405 37.59 -13.12 2.81
CA VAL A 405 37.41 -12.25 1.64
C VAL A 405 36.97 -13.09 0.46
N TYR A 406 35.92 -12.63 -0.23
CA TYR A 406 35.53 -13.14 -1.54
C TYR A 406 35.97 -12.18 -2.64
N ASN A 407 36.65 -12.70 -3.65
CA ASN A 407 37.10 -12.00 -4.82
C ASN A 407 36.19 -12.25 -6.03
N LYS A 408 36.43 -11.52 -7.11
CA LYS A 408 35.69 -11.64 -8.35
C LYS A 408 35.75 -13.09 -8.85
N ASP A 409 34.63 -13.58 -9.34
CA ASP A 409 34.42 -14.93 -9.88
C ASP A 409 34.44 -16.07 -8.85
N GLU A 410 34.74 -15.78 -7.58
CA GLU A 410 34.49 -16.73 -6.50
C GLU A 410 33.00 -16.90 -6.25
N LYS A 411 32.63 -18.06 -5.71
CA LYS A 411 31.24 -18.49 -5.56
C LYS A 411 30.92 -18.86 -4.12
N VAL A 412 29.66 -18.70 -3.77
CA VAL A 412 29.08 -19.16 -2.50
C VAL A 412 27.71 -19.75 -2.77
N SER A 413 27.40 -20.89 -2.15
CA SER A 413 26.10 -21.55 -2.26
C SER A 413 25.37 -21.50 -0.93
N PHE A 414 24.13 -21.02 -0.94
CA PHE A 414 23.30 -20.91 0.26
C PHE A 414 21.93 -21.54 0.06
N GLN A 415 21.32 -21.97 1.17
CA GLN A 415 20.02 -22.63 1.19
C GLN A 415 18.91 -21.69 0.70
N THR A 416 18.02 -22.23 -0.12
CA THR A 416 16.73 -21.62 -0.47
C THR A 416 15.61 -22.38 0.21
N PHE A 417 14.51 -21.67 0.43
CA PHE A 417 13.33 -22.15 1.13
C PHE A 417 12.11 -21.93 0.25
N LYS A 418 11.07 -22.77 0.40
CA LYS A 418 9.84 -22.62 -0.38
C LYS A 418 9.05 -21.42 0.12
N LEU A 419 8.39 -20.72 -0.81
CA LEU A 419 7.32 -19.79 -0.50
C LEU A 419 6.02 -20.59 -0.47
N GLY A 420 5.30 -20.54 0.64
CA GLY A 420 3.98 -21.11 0.83
C GLY A 420 2.89 -20.25 0.20
N ALA A 421 1.82 -20.93 -0.21
CA ALA A 421 0.65 -20.30 -0.80
C ALA A 421 -0.17 -19.53 0.24
N GLU A 422 -0.69 -18.37 -0.17
CA GLU A 422 -1.54 -17.47 0.58
C GLU A 422 -2.69 -17.01 -0.32
N LEU A 423 -3.93 -17.07 0.17
CA LEU A 423 -5.11 -16.56 -0.55
C LEU A 423 -5.31 -15.08 -0.24
N LYS A 424 -4.93 -14.21 -1.16
CA LYS A 424 -5.13 -12.77 -1.04
C LYS A 424 -6.47 -12.37 -1.60
N LYS A 425 -7.29 -11.72 -0.77
CA LYS A 425 -8.55 -11.09 -1.16
C LYS A 425 -8.27 -10.05 -2.25
N ILE A 426 -9.06 -10.09 -3.32
CA ILE A 426 -8.99 -9.13 -4.42
C ILE A 426 -10.38 -8.51 -4.65
N THR A 427 -10.39 -7.29 -5.16
CA THR A 427 -11.62 -6.53 -5.40
C THR A 427 -11.97 -6.42 -6.88
N SER A 428 -11.08 -6.85 -7.78
CA SER A 428 -11.36 -6.90 -9.20
C SER A 428 -10.54 -7.97 -9.93
N ALA A 429 -11.09 -8.46 -11.04
CA ALA A 429 -10.34 -9.27 -12.01
C ALA A 429 -11.03 -9.23 -13.39
N PRO A 430 -10.28 -9.42 -14.48
CA PRO A 430 -10.90 -9.57 -15.79
C PRO A 430 -11.60 -10.90 -15.97
N LEU A 431 -12.57 -10.92 -16.89
CA LEU A 431 -13.09 -12.18 -17.42
C LEU A 431 -11.94 -13.07 -17.92
N ASP A 432 -12.15 -14.38 -17.87
CA ASP A 432 -11.17 -15.40 -18.23
C ASP A 432 -10.01 -15.53 -17.22
N THR A 433 -10.18 -15.03 -15.98
CA THR A 433 -9.22 -15.17 -14.88
C THR A 433 -9.56 -16.36 -13.98
N LYS A 434 -8.55 -17.12 -13.55
CA LYS A 434 -8.68 -18.17 -12.52
C LYS A 434 -8.53 -17.58 -11.11
N LEU A 435 -9.49 -17.88 -10.24
CA LEU A 435 -9.67 -17.27 -8.92
C LEU A 435 -10.11 -18.32 -7.89
N TYR A 436 -10.19 -17.92 -6.62
CA TYR A 436 -10.88 -18.68 -5.58
C TYR A 436 -12.10 -17.91 -5.09
N LEU A 437 -13.21 -18.61 -4.90
CA LEU A 437 -14.30 -18.17 -4.03
C LEU A 437 -13.97 -18.63 -2.60
N VAL A 438 -14.05 -17.72 -1.65
CA VAL A 438 -13.74 -17.98 -0.25
C VAL A 438 -14.92 -17.56 0.62
N ALA A 439 -15.31 -18.39 1.59
CA ALA A 439 -16.17 -17.95 2.69
C ALA A 439 -15.57 -18.36 4.04
N LYS A 440 -15.58 -17.42 5.00
CA LYS A 440 -15.07 -17.58 6.35
C LYS A 440 -16.20 -17.79 7.34
N THR A 441 -15.96 -18.61 8.36
CA THR A 441 -16.91 -18.97 9.41
C THR A 441 -16.29 -18.79 10.79
N ALA A 442 -17.12 -18.53 11.79
CA ALA A 442 -16.76 -18.54 13.21
C ALA A 442 -17.41 -19.74 13.92
N GLY A 443 -16.70 -20.21 14.94
CA GLY A 443 -17.12 -21.28 15.85
C GLY A 443 -17.06 -22.67 15.25
N SER A 444 -17.12 -23.68 16.14
CA SER A 444 -16.96 -25.09 15.78
C SER A 444 -18.22 -25.72 15.16
N GLY A 445 -19.41 -25.12 15.32
CA GLY A 445 -20.68 -25.72 14.87
C GLY A 445 -20.84 -25.84 13.35
N LEU A 446 -20.11 -25.03 12.58
CA LEU A 446 -20.05 -25.13 11.11
C LEU A 446 -18.84 -25.94 10.61
N SER A 447 -17.97 -26.44 11.50
CA SER A 447 -16.83 -27.27 11.11
C SER A 447 -17.29 -28.56 10.44
N ASP A 448 -16.61 -28.95 9.37
CA ASP A 448 -16.93 -30.13 8.54
C ASP A 448 -18.30 -30.09 7.84
N LYS A 449 -19.05 -29.00 7.94
CA LYS A 449 -20.29 -28.77 7.17
C LYS A 449 -19.96 -28.24 5.77
N GLN A 450 -20.98 -28.16 4.91
CA GLN A 450 -20.86 -27.55 3.60
C GLN A 450 -21.28 -26.08 3.62
N ALA A 451 -20.56 -25.26 2.87
CA ALA A 451 -20.95 -23.92 2.52
C ALA A 451 -21.13 -23.81 1.00
N THR A 452 -22.19 -23.11 0.59
CA THR A 452 -22.52 -22.83 -0.80
C THR A 452 -22.35 -21.33 -1.07
N ILE A 453 -21.64 -20.98 -2.14
CA ILE A 453 -21.42 -19.60 -2.57
C ILE A 453 -22.11 -19.40 -3.94
N ILE A 454 -22.84 -18.30 -4.08
CA ILE A 454 -23.54 -17.90 -5.30
C ILE A 454 -23.02 -16.53 -5.72
N ILE A 455 -22.68 -16.37 -6.98
CA ILE A 455 -22.22 -15.09 -7.56
C ILE A 455 -23.41 -14.38 -8.18
N LYS A 456 -23.61 -13.10 -7.85
CA LYS A 456 -24.71 -12.29 -8.39
C LYS A 456 -24.21 -10.97 -8.96
N GLU A 457 -24.83 -10.54 -10.06
CA GLU A 457 -24.62 -9.22 -10.66
C GLU A 457 -25.35 -8.16 -9.84
N LYS A 458 -24.72 -7.01 -9.61
CA LYS A 458 -25.34 -5.85 -8.95
C LYS A 458 -26.38 -5.24 -9.87
N ASP A 459 -25.95 -4.82 -11.06
CA ASP A 459 -26.76 -4.02 -12.00
C ASP A 459 -27.21 -4.80 -13.24
N GLY A 460 -26.70 -6.03 -13.41
CA GLY A 460 -27.12 -6.98 -14.42
C GLY A 460 -26.62 -6.67 -15.82
N LEU A 461 -25.36 -6.27 -16.03
CA LEU A 461 -24.87 -5.93 -17.37
C LEU A 461 -24.75 -7.16 -18.28
N ILE A 462 -24.41 -8.32 -17.71
CA ILE A 462 -24.17 -9.56 -18.46
C ILE A 462 -25.48 -10.32 -18.65
N LYS A 463 -26.18 -10.70 -17.57
CA LYS A 463 -27.44 -11.45 -17.64
C LYS A 463 -28.68 -10.58 -17.76
N GLY A 464 -28.57 -9.25 -17.70
CA GLY A 464 -29.63 -8.31 -18.05
C GLY A 464 -30.58 -7.94 -16.92
N SER A 465 -30.34 -8.37 -15.68
CA SER A 465 -31.16 -8.00 -14.52
C SER A 465 -30.34 -7.88 -13.23
N ALA A 466 -30.68 -6.88 -12.40
CA ALA A 466 -30.05 -6.67 -11.11
C ALA A 466 -30.31 -7.87 -10.17
N GLY A 467 -29.26 -8.35 -9.52
CA GLY A 467 -29.30 -9.54 -8.67
C GLY A 467 -29.33 -10.88 -9.41
N ALA A 468 -29.20 -10.89 -10.74
CA ALA A 468 -29.11 -12.11 -11.52
C ALA A 468 -27.90 -12.96 -11.08
N VAL A 469 -28.09 -14.28 -11.02
CA VAL A 469 -27.00 -15.22 -10.76
C VAL A 469 -26.12 -15.30 -12.00
N LEU A 470 -24.80 -15.22 -11.81
CA LEU A 470 -23.81 -15.32 -12.88
C LEU A 470 -23.12 -16.71 -12.83
N PRO A 471 -23.50 -17.65 -13.72
CA PRO A 471 -22.86 -18.96 -13.78
C PRO A 471 -21.44 -18.84 -14.33
N ILE A 472 -20.47 -19.48 -13.70
CA ILE A 472 -19.07 -19.55 -14.17
C ILE A 472 -18.51 -20.95 -14.02
N LEU A 473 -17.29 -21.21 -14.48
CA LEU A 473 -16.67 -22.53 -14.35
C LEU A 473 -16.10 -22.77 -12.95
N GLU A 474 -16.49 -23.87 -12.32
CA GLU A 474 -15.74 -24.52 -11.23
C GLU A 474 -14.61 -25.35 -11.86
N ILE A 475 -13.40 -25.23 -11.31
CA ILE A 475 -12.20 -25.93 -11.78
C ILE A 475 -11.49 -26.63 -10.61
N SER A 476 -10.60 -27.58 -10.90
CA SER A 476 -9.79 -28.25 -9.88
C SER A 476 -8.57 -27.41 -9.47
N GLU A 477 -7.92 -27.76 -8.36
CA GLU A 477 -6.66 -27.13 -7.95
C GLU A 477 -5.54 -27.34 -8.98
N GLU A 478 -5.47 -28.51 -9.62
CA GLU A 478 -4.48 -28.77 -10.67
C GLU A 478 -4.71 -27.87 -11.89
N GLN A 479 -5.98 -27.57 -12.20
CA GLN A 479 -6.36 -26.69 -13.30
C GLN A 479 -6.03 -25.22 -13.01
N MET A 480 -5.86 -24.80 -11.75
CA MET A 480 -5.47 -23.43 -11.41
C MET A 480 -4.08 -23.06 -11.96
N ASP A 481 -3.14 -24.02 -11.95
CA ASP A 481 -1.75 -23.81 -12.40
C ASP A 481 -1.54 -24.10 -13.90
N GLN A 482 -2.55 -24.62 -14.61
CA GLN A 482 -2.45 -24.92 -16.05
C GLN A 482 -2.75 -23.68 -16.91
N ALA A 483 -2.13 -23.57 -18.08
CA ALA A 483 -2.50 -22.55 -19.06
C ALA A 483 -3.91 -22.81 -19.62
N THR A 484 -4.70 -21.76 -19.85
CA THR A 484 -5.98 -21.89 -20.54
C THR A 484 -5.73 -22.26 -22.02
N PRO A 485 -6.36 -23.32 -22.56
CA PRO A 485 -6.22 -23.67 -23.98
C PRO A 485 -6.61 -22.51 -24.88
N THR A 486 -5.86 -22.30 -25.96
CA THR A 486 -6.10 -21.22 -26.94
C THR A 486 -7.12 -21.58 -28.01
N ALA A 487 -7.56 -22.84 -28.07
CA ALA A 487 -8.61 -23.34 -28.94
C ALA A 487 -9.26 -24.61 -28.35
N GLY A 488 -10.57 -24.78 -28.54
CA GLY A 488 -11.35 -25.92 -28.04
C GLY A 488 -12.07 -25.65 -26.71
N GLU A 489 -12.73 -26.66 -26.15
CA GLU A 489 -13.42 -26.51 -24.87
C GLU A 489 -12.45 -26.27 -23.71
N VAL A 490 -12.73 -25.26 -22.90
CA VAL A 490 -11.94 -24.95 -21.70
C VAL A 490 -12.33 -25.91 -20.57
N PRO A 491 -11.37 -26.49 -19.82
CA PRO A 491 -11.67 -27.38 -18.69
C PRO A 491 -12.52 -26.71 -17.60
N GLY A 492 -13.33 -27.51 -16.89
CA GLY A 492 -14.19 -27.04 -15.80
C GLY A 492 -15.68 -27.30 -16.05
N THR A 493 -16.48 -27.14 -15.00
CA THR A 493 -17.94 -27.35 -15.02
C THR A 493 -18.65 -26.03 -14.74
N GLU A 494 -19.53 -25.61 -15.63
CA GLU A 494 -20.31 -24.39 -15.43
C GLU A 494 -21.35 -24.59 -14.31
N LYS A 495 -21.31 -23.73 -13.29
CA LYS A 495 -22.19 -23.80 -12.12
C LYS A 495 -22.68 -22.42 -11.73
N SER A 496 -23.88 -22.41 -11.15
CA SER A 496 -24.51 -21.24 -10.54
C SER A 496 -24.36 -21.22 -9.01
N GLU A 497 -24.08 -22.38 -8.41
CA GLU A 497 -23.86 -22.56 -6.98
C GLU A 497 -22.59 -23.38 -6.78
N PHE A 498 -21.70 -22.88 -5.92
CA PHE A 498 -20.38 -23.47 -5.67
C PHE A 498 -20.35 -23.98 -4.24
N THR A 499 -20.23 -25.29 -4.06
CA THR A 499 -20.30 -25.92 -2.73
C THR A 499 -18.98 -26.54 -2.35
N GLY A 500 -18.52 -26.26 -1.13
CA GLY A 500 -17.29 -26.85 -0.59
C GLY A 500 -17.42 -27.13 0.91
N LYS A 501 -16.54 -28.00 1.40
CA LYS A 501 -16.45 -28.32 2.83
C LYS A 501 -15.76 -27.18 3.58
N ILE A 502 -16.26 -26.87 4.77
CA ILE A 502 -15.66 -25.90 5.70
C ILE A 502 -14.57 -26.62 6.48
N GLU A 503 -13.32 -26.22 6.26
CA GLU A 503 -12.13 -26.75 6.92
C GLU A 503 -11.37 -25.59 7.56
N ASN A 504 -10.99 -25.73 8.84
CA ASN A 504 -10.28 -24.68 9.59
C ASN A 504 -11.00 -23.31 9.52
N GLY A 505 -12.33 -23.33 9.64
CA GLY A 505 -13.16 -22.13 9.61
C GLY A 505 -13.32 -21.48 8.23
N MET A 506 -12.95 -22.13 7.13
CA MET A 506 -13.03 -21.56 5.79
C MET A 506 -13.40 -22.60 4.72
N VAL A 507 -14.13 -22.17 3.70
CA VAL A 507 -14.26 -22.88 2.42
C VAL A 507 -13.49 -22.12 1.34
N LYS A 508 -12.80 -22.85 0.45
CA LYS A 508 -12.05 -22.32 -0.70
C LYS A 508 -12.40 -23.14 -1.95
N ILE A 509 -12.88 -22.48 -3.00
CA ILE A 509 -13.37 -23.15 -4.22
C ILE A 509 -12.66 -22.54 -5.43
N PRO A 510 -11.85 -23.32 -6.18
CA PRO A 510 -11.20 -22.83 -7.39
C PRO A 510 -12.23 -22.62 -8.51
N VAL A 511 -12.17 -21.48 -9.17
CA VAL A 511 -13.10 -21.08 -10.24
C VAL A 511 -12.37 -20.39 -11.39
N HIS A 512 -12.95 -20.41 -12.57
CA HIS A 512 -12.50 -19.63 -13.74
C HIS A 512 -13.63 -18.69 -14.14
N LEU A 513 -13.38 -17.37 -14.03
CA LEU A 513 -14.35 -16.28 -14.21
C LEU A 513 -14.75 -16.11 -15.69
N ARG A 514 -15.47 -17.09 -16.23
CA ARG A 514 -15.94 -17.16 -17.61
C ARG A 514 -17.08 -18.18 -17.74
N PRO A 515 -17.89 -18.11 -18.81
CA PRO A 515 -18.74 -19.22 -19.22
C PRO A 515 -17.91 -20.32 -19.91
N LYS A 516 -18.51 -21.49 -20.13
CA LYS A 516 -17.87 -22.59 -20.86
C LYS A 516 -17.57 -22.22 -22.31
N SER A 517 -18.50 -21.54 -22.99
CA SER A 517 -18.41 -21.18 -24.40
C SER A 517 -17.55 -19.94 -24.66
N ASP A 518 -16.62 -20.02 -25.62
CA ASP A 518 -15.86 -18.86 -26.10
C ASP A 518 -16.76 -17.81 -26.77
N ASP A 519 -17.83 -18.23 -27.44
CA ASP A 519 -18.79 -17.31 -28.06
C ASP A 519 -19.58 -16.55 -27.01
N GLU A 520 -20.00 -17.22 -25.93
CA GLU A 520 -20.66 -16.54 -24.82
C GLU A 520 -19.69 -15.60 -24.08
N LEU A 521 -18.44 -16.03 -23.86
CA LEU A 521 -17.41 -15.17 -23.28
C LEU A 521 -17.17 -13.93 -24.15
N LYS A 522 -17.20 -14.06 -25.48
CA LYS A 522 -17.12 -12.93 -26.41
C LYS A 522 -18.30 -11.97 -26.25
N GLN A 523 -19.52 -12.48 -26.11
CA GLN A 523 -20.71 -11.67 -25.84
C GLN A 523 -20.62 -10.94 -24.49
N TRP A 524 -20.12 -11.60 -23.44
CA TRP A 524 -19.90 -10.96 -22.14
C TRP A 524 -18.88 -9.82 -22.24
N LYS A 525 -17.75 -10.07 -22.91
CA LYS A 525 -16.72 -9.04 -23.17
C LYS A 525 -17.30 -7.85 -23.96
N GLU A 526 -18.15 -8.11 -24.95
CA GLU A 526 -18.81 -7.07 -25.73
C GLU A 526 -19.74 -6.21 -24.85
N LYS A 527 -20.61 -6.85 -24.05
CA LYS A 527 -21.53 -6.15 -23.12
C LYS A 527 -20.78 -5.26 -22.14
N ILE A 528 -19.72 -5.78 -21.52
CA ILE A 528 -18.86 -5.00 -20.60
C ILE A 528 -18.20 -3.82 -21.34
N SER A 529 -17.74 -4.03 -22.58
CA SER A 529 -17.08 -2.98 -23.36
C SER A 529 -18.03 -1.87 -23.83
N LYS A 530 -19.28 -2.23 -24.13
CA LYS A 530 -20.33 -1.31 -24.57
C LYS A 530 -20.94 -0.54 -23.40
N GLY A 531 -21.05 -1.16 -22.24
CA GLY A 531 -21.77 -0.61 -21.10
C GLY A 531 -23.27 -0.86 -21.19
N LYS A 532 -24.01 -0.29 -20.25
CA LYS A 532 -25.45 -0.52 -20.11
C LYS A 532 -26.21 0.24 -21.18
N GLU A 533 -27.18 -0.41 -21.82
CA GLU A 533 -28.08 0.25 -22.75
C GLU A 533 -28.82 1.39 -22.01
N ASP A 534 -28.75 2.60 -22.57
CA ASP A 534 -29.25 3.84 -21.97
C ASP A 534 -29.97 4.69 -23.03
N GLY A 535 -31.05 4.11 -23.54
CA GLY A 535 -31.95 4.73 -24.50
C GLY A 535 -31.56 4.51 -25.96
N GLU A 536 -32.23 5.26 -26.84
CA GLU A 536 -32.04 5.21 -28.29
C GLU A 536 -31.70 6.60 -28.84
N TYR A 537 -30.97 6.62 -29.94
CA TYR A 537 -30.69 7.81 -30.72
C TYR A 537 -31.44 7.73 -32.04
N THR A 538 -32.16 8.79 -32.39
CA THR A 538 -32.83 8.92 -33.69
C THR A 538 -31.98 9.78 -34.61
N TYR A 539 -31.47 9.21 -35.69
CA TYR A 539 -30.71 9.92 -36.70
C TYR A 539 -31.57 10.29 -37.89
N LYS A 540 -31.50 11.54 -38.33
CA LYS A 540 -32.24 12.11 -39.45
C LYS A 540 -31.32 12.41 -40.63
N PHE A 541 -31.63 11.87 -41.80
CA PHE A 541 -30.84 12.09 -43.02
C PHE A 541 -31.08 13.50 -43.58
N GLY A 542 -30.01 14.29 -43.72
CA GLY A 542 -30.07 15.65 -44.28
C GLY A 542 -30.20 15.71 -45.81
N GLY A 543 -30.09 14.57 -46.50
CA GLY A 543 -30.14 14.44 -47.95
C GLY A 543 -30.04 12.98 -48.38
N GLU A 544 -30.04 12.72 -49.70
CA GLU A 544 -29.98 11.37 -50.25
C GLU A 544 -28.69 10.63 -49.83
N ASN A 545 -28.83 9.43 -49.27
CA ASN A 545 -27.74 8.55 -48.88
C ASN A 545 -27.95 7.14 -49.43
N LYS A 546 -27.07 6.67 -50.31
CA LYS A 546 -27.18 5.37 -50.96
C LYS A 546 -26.41 4.30 -50.18
N VAL A 547 -27.13 3.30 -49.66
CA VAL A 547 -26.55 2.05 -49.15
C VAL A 547 -26.80 0.96 -50.19
N THR A 548 -25.77 0.62 -50.97
CA THR A 548 -25.83 -0.29 -52.12
C THR A 548 -25.40 -1.73 -51.79
N ASP A 549 -24.61 -1.90 -50.74
CA ASP A 549 -24.00 -3.15 -50.30
C ASP A 549 -23.50 -3.04 -48.84
N GLU A 550 -23.04 -4.14 -48.26
CA GLU A 550 -22.52 -4.17 -46.87
C GLU A 550 -21.30 -3.25 -46.65
N ASN A 551 -20.43 -3.06 -47.66
CA ASN A 551 -19.30 -2.14 -47.54
C ASN A 551 -19.74 -0.67 -47.51
N SER A 552 -20.78 -0.33 -48.27
CA SER A 552 -21.41 1.00 -48.23
C SER A 552 -22.15 1.21 -46.91
N LYS A 553 -22.77 0.16 -46.34
CA LYS A 553 -23.47 0.22 -45.05
C LYS A 553 -22.53 0.62 -43.93
N LYS A 554 -21.36 0.00 -43.86
CA LYS A 554 -20.30 0.36 -42.90
C LYS A 554 -19.83 1.81 -43.03
N ARG A 555 -19.54 2.26 -44.26
CA ARG A 555 -19.14 3.65 -44.53
C ARG A 555 -20.20 4.66 -44.11
N VAL A 556 -21.47 4.35 -44.39
CA VAL A 556 -22.60 5.20 -43.98
C VAL A 556 -22.76 5.18 -42.45
N ALA A 557 -22.63 4.03 -41.79
CA ALA A 557 -22.68 3.92 -40.34
C ALA A 557 -21.57 4.71 -39.64
N GLU A 558 -20.33 4.68 -40.17
CA GLU A 558 -19.22 5.50 -39.69
C GLU A 558 -19.51 7.01 -39.80
N ALA A 559 -20.09 7.44 -40.93
CA ALA A 559 -20.50 8.82 -41.14
C ALA A 559 -21.62 9.25 -40.17
N ILE A 560 -22.62 8.39 -39.96
CA ILE A 560 -23.72 8.60 -39.00
C ILE A 560 -23.17 8.73 -37.59
N LEU A 561 -22.29 7.83 -37.16
CA LEU A 561 -21.69 7.86 -35.83
C LEU A 561 -20.89 9.15 -35.61
N LYS A 562 -20.08 9.56 -36.59
CA LYS A 562 -19.31 10.82 -36.55
C LYS A 562 -20.25 12.03 -36.39
N ASN A 563 -21.34 12.05 -37.15
CA ASN A 563 -22.32 13.14 -37.10
C ASN A 563 -23.08 13.18 -35.78
N ALA A 564 -23.51 12.03 -35.26
CA ALA A 564 -24.19 11.94 -33.97
C ALA A 564 -23.28 12.35 -32.81
N LYS A 565 -21.99 12.00 -32.86
CA LYS A 565 -21.01 12.41 -31.83
C LYS A 565 -20.72 13.91 -31.81
N ASN A 566 -20.71 14.56 -32.97
CA ASN A 566 -20.36 15.97 -33.08
C ASN A 566 -21.59 16.89 -33.05
N GLY A 567 -22.78 16.35 -33.35
CA GLY A 567 -23.96 17.13 -33.67
C GLY A 567 -23.85 17.79 -35.06
N ASN A 568 -25.00 18.07 -35.67
CA ASN A 568 -25.13 18.92 -36.85
C ASN A 568 -26.53 19.55 -36.90
N THR A 569 -26.82 20.33 -37.94
CA THR A 569 -28.09 21.04 -38.10
C THR A 569 -29.34 20.14 -38.14
N ASN A 570 -29.18 18.85 -38.46
CA ASN A 570 -30.28 17.88 -38.54
C ASN A 570 -30.31 16.91 -37.36
N ASN A 571 -29.26 16.86 -36.55
CA ASN A 571 -29.00 15.80 -35.58
C ASN A 571 -28.31 16.39 -34.34
N GLU A 572 -28.95 16.28 -33.18
CA GLU A 572 -28.35 16.75 -31.94
C GLU A 572 -27.09 15.96 -31.56
N LYS A 573 -26.18 16.59 -30.83
CA LYS A 573 -25.02 15.88 -30.30
C LYS A 573 -25.49 14.82 -29.29
N ILE A 574 -24.95 13.59 -29.36
CA ILE A 574 -25.14 12.58 -28.32
C ILE A 574 -24.75 13.19 -26.96
N ALA A 575 -25.62 13.04 -25.96
CA ALA A 575 -25.41 13.57 -24.62
C ALA A 575 -24.10 13.06 -24.00
N ASP A 576 -23.42 13.94 -23.26
CA ASP A 576 -22.17 13.60 -22.60
C ASP A 576 -22.36 12.41 -21.64
N GLY A 577 -21.44 11.45 -21.67
CA GLY A 577 -21.52 10.19 -20.91
C GLY A 577 -22.24 9.04 -21.63
N LYS A 578 -22.90 9.29 -22.77
CA LYS A 578 -23.48 8.26 -23.64
C LYS A 578 -22.63 8.02 -24.88
N THR A 579 -22.72 6.81 -25.43
CA THR A 579 -21.97 6.38 -26.61
C THR A 579 -22.85 5.53 -27.51
N ALA A 580 -22.49 5.46 -28.80
CA ALA A 580 -23.10 4.58 -29.78
C ALA A 580 -22.01 3.79 -30.48
N TYR A 581 -22.38 2.62 -31.03
CA TYR A 581 -21.45 1.70 -31.69
C TYR A 581 -21.85 1.49 -33.14
N ILE A 582 -20.85 1.36 -34.02
CA ILE A 582 -21.04 1.21 -35.47
C ILE A 582 -21.94 0.02 -35.77
N ASP A 583 -21.70 -1.13 -35.13
CA ASP A 583 -22.46 -2.37 -35.36
C ASP A 583 -23.97 -2.20 -35.14
N ASP A 584 -24.39 -1.37 -34.19
CA ASP A 584 -25.81 -1.13 -33.92
C ASP A 584 -26.43 -0.17 -34.95
N ILE A 585 -25.64 0.75 -35.50
CA ILE A 585 -26.04 1.62 -36.60
C ILE A 585 -26.13 0.81 -37.90
N GLU A 586 -25.18 -0.09 -38.15
CA GLU A 586 -25.23 -1.01 -39.29
C GLU A 586 -26.47 -1.89 -39.23
N LYS A 587 -26.82 -2.45 -38.07
CA LYS A 587 -28.06 -3.22 -37.88
C LYS A 587 -29.32 -2.39 -38.13
N ALA A 588 -29.29 -1.09 -37.83
CA ALA A 588 -30.40 -0.18 -38.11
C ALA A 588 -30.50 0.25 -39.58
N LEU A 589 -29.46 -0.01 -40.39
CA LEU A 589 -29.41 0.31 -41.81
C LEU A 589 -29.85 -0.86 -42.69
N GLU A 590 -30.66 -0.57 -43.70
CA GLU A 590 -31.02 -1.47 -44.78
C GLU A 590 -30.22 -1.14 -46.04
N ILE A 591 -30.04 -2.13 -46.93
CA ILE A 591 -29.46 -1.89 -48.26
C ILE A 591 -30.52 -1.22 -49.14
N LYS A 592 -30.61 0.11 -49.03
CA LYS A 592 -31.50 0.97 -49.81
C LYS A 592 -30.98 2.40 -49.87
N THR A 593 -31.66 3.22 -50.67
CA THR A 593 -31.45 4.67 -50.67
C THR A 593 -32.31 5.33 -49.61
N TYR A 594 -31.67 6.01 -48.66
CA TYR A 594 -32.33 6.85 -47.66
C TYR A 594 -32.53 8.27 -48.20
N GLN A 595 -33.78 8.74 -48.18
CA GLN A 595 -34.16 10.07 -48.63
C GLN A 595 -34.05 11.12 -47.53
N LYS A 596 -34.09 12.40 -47.90
CA LYS A 596 -34.10 13.52 -46.94
C LYS A 596 -35.23 13.33 -45.93
N ASP A 597 -34.95 13.67 -44.67
CA ASP A 597 -35.85 13.59 -43.52
C ASP A 597 -36.25 12.18 -43.07
N GLN A 598 -35.86 11.11 -43.79
CA GLN A 598 -35.97 9.75 -43.26
C GLN A 598 -35.10 9.58 -42.01
N THR A 599 -35.46 8.60 -41.19
CA THR A 599 -34.77 8.35 -39.93
C THR A 599 -34.38 6.88 -39.75
N ILE A 600 -33.36 6.67 -38.94
CA ILE A 600 -33.06 5.38 -38.32
C ILE A 600 -32.93 5.57 -36.81
N LYS A 601 -33.12 4.49 -36.06
CA LYS A 601 -32.90 4.46 -34.61
C LYS A 601 -31.85 3.43 -34.27
N PHE A 602 -30.97 3.78 -33.35
CA PHE A 602 -29.96 2.84 -32.83
C PHE A 602 -29.72 3.09 -31.35
N LYS A 603 -29.19 2.06 -30.68
CA LYS A 603 -29.01 2.06 -29.22
C LYS A 603 -27.93 3.03 -28.78
N LEU A 604 -28.17 3.67 -27.64
CA LEU A 604 -27.18 4.38 -26.86
C LEU A 604 -26.78 3.53 -25.66
N TYR A 605 -25.53 3.70 -25.23
CA TYR A 605 -24.97 3.01 -24.10
C TYR A 605 -24.27 3.98 -23.18
N LYS A 606 -24.42 3.74 -21.89
CA LYS A 606 -23.69 4.42 -20.83
C LYS A 606 -22.64 3.47 -20.29
N LYS A 607 -21.39 3.92 -20.29
CA LYS A 607 -20.28 3.10 -19.79
C LYS A 607 -20.42 2.94 -18.28
N GLU A 608 -20.63 1.70 -17.85
CA GLU A 608 -20.78 1.33 -16.44
C GLU A 608 -19.87 0.13 -16.15
N LYS A 609 -19.39 0.05 -14.92
CA LYS A 609 -18.60 -1.09 -14.43
C LYS A 609 -19.54 -2.26 -14.16
N GLU A 610 -19.12 -3.48 -14.49
CA GLU A 610 -19.86 -4.66 -14.05
C GLU A 610 -19.40 -5.08 -12.66
N LEU A 611 -20.35 -5.11 -11.73
CA LEU A 611 -20.10 -5.28 -10.30
C LEU A 611 -20.82 -6.53 -9.80
N LEU A 612 -20.11 -7.38 -9.06
CA LEU A 612 -20.58 -8.64 -8.50
C LEU A 612 -20.63 -8.58 -6.97
N TYR A 613 -21.54 -9.33 -6.38
CA TYR A 613 -21.59 -9.61 -4.95
C TYR A 613 -21.83 -11.11 -4.73
N LEU A 614 -21.61 -11.57 -3.50
CA LEU A 614 -21.68 -12.99 -3.16
C LEU A 614 -22.82 -13.24 -2.19
N GLN A 615 -23.56 -14.33 -2.37
CA GLN A 615 -24.46 -14.88 -1.36
C GLN A 615 -23.84 -16.19 -0.86
N ALA A 616 -23.52 -16.28 0.42
CA ALA A 616 -23.00 -17.50 1.03
C ALA A 616 -24.04 -18.11 1.98
N LYS A 617 -24.19 -19.43 1.88
CA LYS A 617 -25.13 -20.22 2.66
C LYS A 617 -24.40 -21.35 3.36
N ALA A 618 -24.78 -21.67 4.59
CA ALA A 618 -24.27 -22.83 5.33
C ALA A 618 -25.36 -23.36 6.27
N GLN A 619 -25.38 -24.67 6.47
CA GLN A 619 -26.35 -25.33 7.35
C GLN A 619 -25.63 -25.97 8.54
N GLY A 620 -25.84 -25.40 9.73
CA GLY A 620 -25.48 -26.00 11.02
C GLY A 620 -26.74 -26.41 11.79
N GLU A 621 -26.77 -26.15 13.09
CA GLU A 621 -27.97 -26.15 13.92
C GLU A 621 -29.03 -25.17 13.38
N LYS A 622 -28.60 -24.06 12.75
CA LYS A 622 -29.46 -23.12 12.04
C LYS A 622 -29.02 -22.91 10.59
N GLN A 623 -29.95 -22.43 9.77
CA GLN A 623 -29.65 -22.02 8.41
C GLN A 623 -29.00 -20.64 8.44
N HIS A 624 -27.82 -20.53 7.82
CA HIS A 624 -27.15 -19.26 7.57
C HIS A 624 -27.25 -18.94 6.09
N ASP A 625 -27.72 -17.72 5.78
CA ASP A 625 -27.80 -17.19 4.43
C ASP A 625 -27.49 -15.69 4.50
N LYS A 626 -26.32 -15.29 4.00
CA LYS A 626 -25.82 -13.91 4.08
C LYS A 626 -25.27 -13.45 2.75
N GLU A 627 -25.48 -12.17 2.44
CA GLU A 627 -24.87 -11.50 1.29
C GLU A 627 -23.63 -10.73 1.74
N PHE A 628 -22.58 -10.83 0.94
CA PHE A 628 -21.28 -10.20 1.12
C PHE A 628 -20.92 -9.36 -0.11
N LEU A 629 -20.06 -8.36 0.08
CA LEU A 629 -19.67 -7.41 -0.98
C LEU A 629 -20.83 -6.58 -1.54
N LYS A 630 -21.92 -6.40 -0.78
CA LYS A 630 -23.14 -5.69 -1.20
C LYS A 630 -23.24 -4.26 -0.64
N ALA A 631 -22.22 -3.79 0.08
CA ALA A 631 -22.11 -2.38 0.48
C ALA A 631 -21.45 -1.56 -0.63
N ASP A 632 -21.83 -0.28 -0.79
CA ASP A 632 -21.22 0.58 -1.80
C ASP A 632 -19.70 0.70 -1.60
N GLY A 633 -18.96 0.55 -2.70
CA GLY A 633 -17.50 0.48 -2.70
C GLY A 633 -16.91 -0.91 -2.34
N THR A 634 -17.74 -1.91 -2.00
CA THR A 634 -17.26 -3.25 -1.64
C THR A 634 -17.52 -4.34 -2.69
N TYR A 635 -18.31 -4.03 -3.72
CA TYR A 635 -18.58 -4.95 -4.83
C TYR A 635 -17.29 -5.40 -5.53
N PHE A 636 -17.30 -6.63 -6.04
CA PHE A 636 -16.22 -7.13 -6.88
C PHE A 636 -16.39 -6.64 -8.32
N GLU A 637 -15.40 -5.98 -8.87
CA GLU A 637 -15.47 -5.45 -10.23
C GLU A 637 -14.95 -6.46 -11.26
N ILE A 638 -15.75 -6.76 -12.29
CA ILE A 638 -15.23 -7.38 -13.51
C ILE A 638 -14.47 -6.30 -14.28
N GLY A 639 -13.18 -6.15 -13.93
CA GLY A 639 -12.28 -5.17 -14.51
C GLY A 639 -11.83 -5.56 -15.91
N LYS A 640 -11.16 -4.64 -16.62
CA LYS A 640 -10.49 -4.98 -17.88
C LYS A 640 -9.24 -5.80 -17.60
N LYS A 641 -8.85 -6.65 -18.57
CA LYS A 641 -7.48 -7.19 -18.60
C LYS A 641 -6.58 -5.98 -18.68
N CYS A 642 -5.61 -5.84 -17.77
CA CYS A 642 -4.73 -4.67 -17.76
C CYS A 642 -4.26 -4.36 -19.19
N GLU A 643 -4.72 -3.25 -19.74
CA GLU A 643 -4.42 -2.89 -21.12
C GLU A 643 -3.08 -2.16 -21.23
N CYS A 644 -2.43 -1.78 -20.12
CA CYS A 644 -1.16 -1.05 -20.16
C CYS A 644 -0.07 -1.74 -20.97
N GLU A 645 0.22 -3.00 -20.64
CA GLU A 645 1.22 -3.77 -21.36
C GLU A 645 0.83 -3.96 -22.83
N PRO A 646 -0.42 -4.38 -23.15
CA PRO A 646 -0.91 -4.39 -24.52
C PRO A 646 -0.76 -3.06 -25.28
N LYS A 647 -1.07 -1.92 -24.67
CA LYS A 647 -0.93 -0.58 -25.27
C LYS A 647 0.52 -0.28 -25.59
N VAL A 648 1.43 -0.50 -24.64
CA VAL A 648 2.86 -0.24 -24.84
C VAL A 648 3.43 -1.17 -25.91
N LYS A 649 3.11 -2.47 -25.87
CA LYS A 649 3.52 -3.44 -26.89
C LYS A 649 2.98 -3.08 -28.27
N ALA A 650 1.72 -2.69 -28.38
CA ALA A 650 1.11 -2.26 -29.64
C ALA A 650 1.80 -1.03 -30.24
N PHE A 651 2.20 -0.08 -29.40
CA PHE A 651 2.95 1.10 -29.83
C PHE A 651 4.36 0.73 -30.33
N MET A 652 5.05 -0.19 -29.64
CA MET A 652 6.35 -0.72 -30.07
C MET A 652 6.27 -1.46 -31.41
N ARG A 653 5.21 -2.25 -31.63
CA ARG A 653 4.98 -2.96 -32.90
C ARG A 653 4.66 -1.99 -34.04
N MET A 654 3.86 -0.96 -33.77
CA MET A 654 3.62 0.13 -34.72
C MET A 654 4.93 0.81 -35.12
N LEU A 655 5.81 1.06 -34.15
CA LEU A 655 7.12 1.65 -34.41
C LEU A 655 7.98 0.74 -35.32
N ARG A 656 8.01 -0.57 -35.09
CA ARG A 656 8.71 -1.54 -35.96
C ARG A 656 8.17 -1.55 -37.40
N VAL A 657 6.87 -1.31 -37.60
CA VAL A 657 6.30 -1.12 -38.95
C VAL A 657 6.94 0.09 -39.62
N LYS A 658 7.01 1.22 -38.91
CA LYS A 658 7.53 2.48 -39.46
C LYS A 658 9.04 2.45 -39.70
N GLU A 659 9.81 1.77 -38.87
CA GLU A 659 11.24 1.53 -39.09
C GLU A 659 11.53 0.41 -40.12
N GLY A 660 10.50 -0.27 -40.65
CA GLY A 660 10.67 -1.34 -41.63
C GLY A 660 11.36 -2.59 -41.07
N SER A 661 11.15 -2.89 -39.79
CA SER A 661 11.85 -3.90 -38.97
C SER A 661 10.88 -4.86 -38.26
N GLN A 662 9.78 -5.21 -38.93
CA GLN A 662 8.75 -6.12 -38.42
C GLN A 662 9.25 -7.57 -38.35
N GLY A 663 8.71 -8.34 -37.40
CA GLY A 663 9.03 -9.76 -37.20
C GLY A 663 10.49 -10.04 -36.80
N GLU A 664 10.82 -11.32 -36.59
CA GLU A 664 12.13 -11.76 -36.06
C GLU A 664 13.32 -11.18 -36.83
N SER A 665 13.21 -11.08 -38.15
CA SER A 665 14.30 -10.54 -38.98
C SER A 665 14.69 -9.10 -38.62
N GLY A 666 13.75 -8.32 -38.06
CA GLY A 666 13.95 -6.94 -37.65
C GLY A 666 15.05 -6.74 -36.61
N TYR A 667 15.21 -7.68 -35.67
CA TYR A 667 16.22 -7.61 -34.61
C TYR A 667 17.66 -7.66 -35.14
N THR A 668 17.87 -8.15 -36.36
CA THR A 668 19.20 -8.24 -37.01
C THR A 668 19.46 -7.13 -38.03
N LYS A 669 18.52 -6.20 -38.19
CA LYS A 669 18.48 -5.29 -39.34
C LYS A 669 19.39 -4.07 -39.13
N LEU A 670 20.19 -3.73 -40.13
CA LEU A 670 20.93 -2.47 -40.20
C LEU A 670 20.12 -1.41 -40.94
N PHE A 671 20.50 -0.14 -40.73
CA PHE A 671 20.10 0.95 -41.63
C PHE A 671 20.36 0.55 -43.09
N GLY A 672 19.41 0.82 -43.99
CA GLY A 672 19.46 0.36 -45.38
C GLY A 672 19.07 -1.11 -45.59
N HIS A 673 18.48 -1.76 -44.58
CA HIS A 673 17.91 -3.11 -44.60
C HIS A 673 18.90 -4.29 -44.68
N GLY A 674 20.21 -4.05 -44.50
CA GLY A 674 21.21 -5.10 -44.35
C GLY A 674 21.00 -5.93 -43.07
N ASN A 675 21.74 -7.03 -42.92
CA ASN A 675 21.70 -7.89 -41.76
C ASN A 675 23.11 -7.98 -41.14
N PHE A 676 23.26 -7.60 -39.86
CA PHE A 676 24.59 -7.55 -39.25
C PHE A 676 25.14 -8.93 -38.84
N THR A 677 24.29 -9.95 -38.72
CA THR A 677 24.73 -11.32 -38.36
C THR A 677 25.11 -12.16 -39.57
N LYS A 678 24.81 -11.67 -40.78
CA LYS A 678 25.16 -12.33 -42.04
C LYS A 678 26.42 -11.70 -42.66
N PRO A 679 27.06 -12.37 -43.65
CA PRO A 679 28.09 -11.74 -44.46
C PRO A 679 27.58 -10.43 -45.08
N PRO A 680 28.41 -9.38 -45.15
CA PRO A 680 29.84 -9.36 -44.85
C PRO A 680 30.18 -9.10 -43.37
N HIS A 681 29.21 -8.85 -42.51
CA HIS A 681 29.44 -8.30 -41.17
C HIS A 681 29.69 -9.36 -40.09
N ASN A 682 29.00 -10.51 -40.17
CA ASN A 682 29.16 -11.67 -39.30
C ASN A 682 29.26 -11.34 -37.78
N LYS A 683 28.50 -10.34 -37.32
CA LYS A 683 28.43 -9.96 -35.90
C LYS A 683 27.48 -10.87 -35.14
N ASP A 684 27.69 -11.00 -33.84
CA ASP A 684 26.73 -11.64 -32.94
C ASP A 684 25.83 -10.62 -32.25
N MET A 685 24.91 -11.12 -31.40
CA MET A 685 23.97 -10.31 -30.61
C MET A 685 24.52 -9.94 -29.23
N SER A 686 25.81 -10.13 -28.96
CA SER A 686 26.38 -9.84 -27.62
C SER A 686 26.37 -8.35 -27.29
N THR A 687 26.37 -7.48 -28.29
CA THR A 687 26.31 -6.02 -28.13
C THR A 687 25.82 -5.35 -29.42
N HIS A 688 25.54 -4.06 -29.36
CA HIS A 688 25.19 -3.26 -30.54
C HIS A 688 26.29 -3.41 -31.62
N PRO A 689 25.95 -3.63 -32.90
CA PRO A 689 26.93 -4.00 -33.93
C PRO A 689 27.93 -2.88 -34.27
N LYS A 690 27.58 -1.62 -34.02
CA LYS A 690 28.43 -0.42 -34.25
C LYS A 690 28.90 -0.30 -35.70
N ILE A 691 28.03 -0.69 -36.63
CA ILE A 691 28.28 -0.62 -38.07
C ILE A 691 27.59 0.63 -38.61
N VAL A 692 28.35 1.51 -39.25
CA VAL A 692 27.80 2.67 -39.97
C VAL A 692 27.56 2.30 -41.41
N ILE A 693 26.33 2.44 -41.87
CA ILE A 693 25.94 2.26 -43.27
C ILE A 693 25.67 3.62 -43.89
N THR A 694 26.19 3.84 -45.10
CA THR A 694 25.92 5.03 -45.91
C THR A 694 24.97 4.66 -47.04
N ALA A 695 23.75 5.19 -47.02
CA ALA A 695 22.72 4.92 -48.00
C ALA A 695 21.81 6.15 -48.18
N GLY A 696 21.36 6.41 -49.41
CA GLY A 696 20.41 7.50 -49.71
C GLY A 696 20.88 8.91 -49.31
N GLY A 697 22.20 9.15 -49.29
CA GLY A 697 22.79 10.43 -48.86
C GLY A 697 22.97 10.60 -47.34
N TYR A 698 22.66 9.57 -46.55
CA TYR A 698 22.80 9.57 -45.09
C TYR A 698 23.77 8.50 -44.61
N SER A 699 24.46 8.75 -43.51
CA SER A 699 25.26 7.74 -42.79
C SER A 699 24.67 7.51 -41.41
N SER A 700 24.34 6.26 -41.09
CA SER A 700 23.71 5.92 -39.81
C SER A 700 24.27 4.62 -39.24
N SER A 701 24.42 4.58 -37.91
CA SER A 701 24.75 3.36 -37.16
C SER A 701 23.52 2.64 -36.61
N ALA A 702 22.32 3.05 -37.03
CA ALA A 702 21.07 2.48 -36.57
C ALA A 702 21.00 0.97 -36.85
N ALA A 703 20.66 0.19 -35.82
CA ALA A 703 20.55 -1.25 -35.91
C ALA A 703 19.41 -1.81 -35.04
N GLY A 704 18.96 -3.00 -35.40
CA GLY A 704 17.96 -3.76 -34.66
C GLY A 704 16.52 -3.36 -34.94
N ALA A 705 15.60 -3.97 -34.20
CA ALA A 705 14.15 -3.81 -34.36
C ALA A 705 13.70 -2.35 -34.19
N TYR A 706 14.42 -1.57 -33.38
CA TYR A 706 14.09 -0.17 -33.09
C TYR A 706 15.11 0.82 -33.66
N GLN A 707 15.98 0.36 -34.56
CA GLN A 707 16.97 1.19 -35.26
C GLN A 707 17.79 2.08 -34.28
N ILE A 708 18.23 1.48 -33.18
CA ILE A 708 18.97 2.17 -32.11
C ILE A 708 20.35 2.55 -32.65
N MET A 709 20.77 3.80 -32.45
CA MET A 709 22.10 4.26 -32.88
C MET A 709 23.19 3.88 -31.87
N GLN A 710 24.43 3.74 -32.36
CA GLN A 710 25.60 3.47 -31.51
C GLN A 710 25.75 4.48 -30.36
N ASP A 711 25.57 5.78 -30.61
CA ASP A 711 25.74 6.80 -29.58
C ASP A 711 24.62 6.77 -28.54
N THR A 712 23.41 6.41 -28.96
CA THR A 712 22.27 6.20 -28.06
C THR A 712 22.52 4.98 -27.16
N TYR A 713 22.98 3.87 -27.76
CA TYR A 713 23.37 2.68 -27.01
C TYR A 713 24.52 2.96 -26.03
N LYS A 714 25.54 3.70 -26.46
CA LYS A 714 26.64 4.15 -25.58
C LYS A 714 26.13 5.05 -24.45
N GLY A 715 25.13 5.89 -24.73
CA GLY A 715 24.38 6.67 -23.74
C GLY A 715 23.83 5.81 -22.61
N PHE A 716 23.18 4.70 -22.98
CA PHE A 716 22.59 3.76 -22.02
C PHE A 716 23.61 2.99 -21.19
N GLN A 717 24.88 2.96 -21.61
CA GLN A 717 26.00 2.43 -20.83
C GLN A 717 26.51 3.41 -19.77
N GLY A 718 25.87 4.57 -19.60
CA GLY A 718 26.24 5.58 -18.61
C GLY A 718 27.08 6.73 -19.16
N TYR A 719 27.34 6.77 -20.47
CA TYR A 719 28.20 7.78 -21.07
C TYR A 719 27.40 8.98 -21.60
N TYR A 720 27.92 10.20 -21.45
CA TYR A 720 27.32 11.39 -22.05
C TYR A 720 28.40 12.34 -22.56
N GLN A 721 28.06 13.22 -23.48
CA GLN A 721 28.97 14.24 -23.98
C GLN A 721 28.77 15.59 -23.26
N ASP A 722 29.87 16.23 -22.87
CA ASP A 722 29.83 17.64 -22.43
C ASP A 722 29.68 18.61 -23.61
N LYS A 723 29.66 19.91 -23.31
CA LYS A 723 29.56 20.97 -24.35
C LYS A 723 30.75 20.97 -25.31
N GLN A 724 31.89 20.40 -24.92
CA GLN A 724 33.11 20.26 -25.71
C GLN A 724 33.16 18.92 -26.47
N LYS A 725 32.08 18.12 -26.43
CA LYS A 725 31.94 16.79 -27.05
C LYS A 725 32.85 15.70 -26.45
N ASN A 726 33.40 15.93 -25.26
CA ASN A 726 34.15 14.89 -24.54
C ASN A 726 33.19 13.93 -23.85
N TRP A 727 33.54 12.64 -23.84
CA TRP A 727 32.74 11.61 -23.19
C TRP A 727 33.04 11.54 -21.70
N HIS A 728 31.99 11.57 -20.89
CA HIS A 728 32.00 11.41 -19.44
C HIS A 728 31.14 10.22 -19.03
N TYR A 729 31.43 9.63 -17.88
CA TYR A 729 30.65 8.52 -17.32
C TYR A 729 29.84 8.98 -16.10
N SER A 730 28.58 8.54 -16.02
CA SER A 730 27.71 8.70 -14.86
C SER A 730 26.89 7.43 -14.64
N GLU A 731 27.07 6.83 -13.47
CA GLU A 731 26.32 5.66 -13.02
C GLU A 731 24.81 5.90 -12.99
N GLY A 732 24.38 7.13 -12.69
CA GLY A 732 22.95 7.50 -12.57
C GLY A 732 22.16 7.38 -13.87
N ILE A 733 22.83 7.38 -15.03
CA ILE A 733 22.23 7.21 -16.36
C ILE A 733 22.66 5.90 -17.05
N ASN A 734 23.31 4.98 -16.31
CA ASN A 734 23.65 3.65 -16.81
C ASN A 734 22.40 2.75 -16.80
N TYR A 735 21.53 2.95 -17.80
CA TYR A 735 20.26 2.23 -17.92
C TYR A 735 20.44 0.75 -18.26
N ILE A 736 21.50 0.38 -18.98
CA ILE A 736 21.85 -1.02 -19.25
C ILE A 736 22.07 -1.76 -17.94
N LYS A 737 22.81 -1.17 -16.99
CA LYS A 737 22.98 -1.75 -15.65
C LYS A 737 21.70 -1.68 -14.82
N LYS A 738 20.96 -0.56 -14.86
CA LYS A 738 19.70 -0.37 -14.11
C LYS A 738 18.64 -1.41 -14.47
N TYR A 739 18.48 -1.71 -15.76
CA TYR A 739 17.47 -2.63 -16.30
C TYR A 739 18.03 -4.01 -16.65
N LYS A 740 19.28 -4.30 -16.26
CA LYS A 740 19.94 -5.60 -16.43
C LYS A 740 19.93 -6.09 -17.88
N ILE A 741 20.19 -5.19 -18.81
CA ILE A 741 20.25 -5.49 -20.23
C ILE A 741 21.67 -5.97 -20.52
N SER A 742 21.85 -7.26 -20.80
CA SER A 742 23.19 -7.88 -20.90
C SER A 742 23.71 -8.04 -22.32
N SER A 743 22.86 -7.87 -23.33
CA SER A 743 23.18 -8.15 -24.74
C SER A 743 22.49 -7.15 -25.67
N PHE A 744 22.45 -7.50 -26.96
CA PHE A 744 21.63 -6.85 -27.98
C PHE A 744 20.71 -7.86 -28.68
N ASP A 745 20.31 -8.91 -27.96
CA ASP A 745 19.29 -9.87 -28.41
C ASP A 745 17.87 -9.26 -28.46
N GLN A 746 16.87 -10.08 -28.78
CA GLN A 746 15.50 -9.63 -28.98
C GLN A 746 14.89 -8.97 -27.73
N GLU A 747 14.93 -9.64 -26.57
CA GLU A 747 14.42 -9.10 -25.31
C GLU A 747 15.18 -7.82 -24.92
N SER A 748 16.50 -7.80 -25.11
CA SER A 748 17.34 -6.63 -24.82
C SER A 748 16.98 -5.44 -25.69
N GLN A 749 16.76 -5.64 -27.00
CA GLN A 749 16.34 -4.56 -27.90
C GLN A 749 14.96 -4.02 -27.52
N ASP A 750 14.01 -4.88 -27.15
CA ASP A 750 12.69 -4.45 -26.67
C ASP A 750 12.82 -3.60 -25.39
N LYS A 751 13.64 -4.04 -24.42
CA LYS A 751 13.91 -3.27 -23.20
C LYS A 751 14.61 -1.94 -23.49
N LEU A 752 15.54 -1.89 -24.43
CA LEU A 752 16.21 -0.64 -24.82
C LEU A 752 15.22 0.36 -25.46
N CYS A 753 14.21 -0.11 -26.20
CA CYS A 753 13.11 0.74 -26.67
C CYS A 753 12.34 1.36 -25.50
N LEU A 754 12.03 0.58 -24.47
CA LEU A 754 11.36 1.08 -23.26
C LEU A 754 12.24 2.06 -22.48
N VAL A 755 13.56 1.87 -22.47
CA VAL A 755 14.52 2.85 -21.91
C VAL A 755 14.43 4.19 -22.64
N ILE A 756 14.35 4.18 -23.97
CA ILE A 756 14.14 5.40 -24.77
C ILE A 756 12.85 6.08 -24.35
N PHE A 757 11.74 5.34 -24.32
CA PHE A 757 10.43 5.89 -23.98
C PHE A 757 10.40 6.51 -22.58
N LYS A 758 11.08 5.89 -21.62
CA LYS A 758 11.06 6.34 -20.23
C LYS A 758 11.98 7.54 -19.96
N HIS A 759 13.18 7.57 -20.55
CA HIS A 759 14.24 8.45 -20.06
C HIS A 759 14.70 9.55 -21.02
N ASN A 760 14.61 9.35 -22.34
CA ASN A 760 15.31 10.23 -23.29
C ASN A 760 14.66 11.59 -23.50
N TYR A 761 13.36 11.71 -23.26
CA TYR A 761 12.58 12.90 -23.60
C TYR A 761 11.86 13.52 -22.40
N LEU A 762 12.32 13.25 -21.17
CA LEU A 762 11.70 13.77 -19.95
C LEU A 762 11.69 15.30 -19.85
N GLN A 763 12.66 15.96 -20.49
CA GLN A 763 12.86 17.41 -20.40
C GLN A 763 12.51 18.09 -21.72
N LYS A 764 11.98 19.31 -21.61
CA LYS A 764 11.75 20.18 -22.75
C LYS A 764 13.05 20.42 -23.52
N ARG A 765 12.94 20.48 -24.85
CA ARG A 765 14.10 20.73 -25.73
C ARG A 765 14.72 22.11 -25.46
N ALA A 766 16.04 22.19 -25.60
CA ALA A 766 16.77 23.44 -25.40
C ALA A 766 16.33 24.54 -26.39
N HIS A 767 16.51 25.80 -26.02
CA HIS A 767 16.15 26.96 -26.84
C HIS A 767 16.66 26.88 -28.29
N ALA A 768 17.90 26.42 -28.48
CA ALA A 768 18.53 26.27 -29.81
C ALA A 768 17.81 25.27 -30.75
N PHE A 769 16.96 24.39 -30.21
CA PHE A 769 16.11 23.50 -31.01
C PHE A 769 14.95 24.27 -31.67
N PHE A 770 14.42 25.28 -30.98
CA PHE A 770 13.27 26.07 -31.42
C PHE A 770 13.68 27.33 -32.18
N TYR A 771 14.85 27.90 -31.88
CA TYR A 771 15.31 29.18 -32.41
C TYR A 771 16.72 29.07 -32.99
N LYS A 772 17.03 29.92 -33.97
CA LYS A 772 18.40 30.16 -34.44
C LYS A 772 19.15 31.06 -33.46
N GLU A 773 20.46 31.25 -33.66
CA GLU A 773 21.29 32.10 -32.80
C GLU A 773 20.85 33.56 -32.79
N ASP A 774 20.28 34.04 -33.90
CA ASP A 774 19.69 35.38 -34.05
C ASP A 774 18.29 35.52 -33.39
N GLY A 775 17.80 34.48 -32.71
CA GLY A 775 16.50 34.46 -32.05
C GLY A 775 15.32 34.15 -32.98
N THR A 776 15.53 33.95 -34.29
CA THR A 776 14.43 33.63 -35.21
C THR A 776 13.92 32.20 -35.01
N PRO A 777 12.59 31.95 -34.99
CA PRO A 777 12.04 30.60 -34.86
C PRO A 777 12.44 29.71 -36.04
N ARG A 778 12.83 28.47 -35.74
CA ARG A 778 13.04 27.43 -36.75
C ARG A 778 11.67 26.91 -37.21
N GLN A 779 11.43 26.95 -38.52
CA GLN A 779 10.16 26.55 -39.11
C GLN A 779 9.76 25.13 -38.69
N GLY A 780 8.48 24.96 -38.32
CA GLY A 780 7.91 23.68 -37.94
C GLY A 780 8.34 23.13 -36.56
N ARG A 781 9.19 23.84 -35.80
CA ARG A 781 9.67 23.37 -34.48
C ARG A 781 8.75 23.70 -33.31
N SER A 782 7.89 24.72 -33.44
CA SER A 782 6.95 25.14 -32.39
C SER A 782 6.01 24.02 -31.94
N LYS A 783 5.63 23.09 -32.82
CA LYS A 783 4.78 21.93 -32.47
C LYS A 783 5.39 21.04 -31.37
N PHE A 784 6.71 21.03 -31.23
CA PHE A 784 7.43 20.22 -30.23
C PHE A 784 7.54 20.91 -28.87
N ASN A 785 6.89 22.07 -28.67
CA ASN A 785 6.98 22.81 -27.42
C ASN A 785 6.54 21.98 -26.20
N ASP A 786 5.57 21.07 -26.43
CA ASP A 786 5.02 20.16 -25.43
C ASP A 786 5.44 18.69 -25.66
N ALA A 787 6.34 18.42 -26.60
CA ALA A 787 6.83 17.07 -26.92
C ALA A 787 7.95 16.65 -25.97
N TYR A 788 7.60 16.46 -24.70
CA TYR A 788 8.48 15.95 -23.64
C TYR A 788 7.66 15.26 -22.54
N GLY A 789 8.30 14.38 -21.78
CA GLY A 789 7.74 13.58 -20.70
C GLY A 789 8.07 12.10 -20.84
N ASP A 790 7.44 11.28 -20.00
CA ASP A 790 7.57 9.82 -20.03
C ASP A 790 6.60 9.26 -21.08
N ILE A 791 7.13 8.74 -22.20
CA ILE A 791 6.32 8.27 -23.33
C ILE A 791 5.51 7.04 -22.93
N ILE A 792 6.02 6.19 -22.04
CA ILE A 792 5.27 5.01 -21.55
C ILE A 792 3.99 5.48 -20.86
N GLN A 793 4.09 6.50 -19.99
CA GLN A 793 2.92 7.07 -19.31
C GLN A 793 1.95 7.70 -20.32
N MET A 794 2.43 8.42 -21.33
CA MET A 794 1.57 8.97 -22.38
C MET A 794 0.77 7.88 -23.11
N ILE A 795 1.38 6.73 -23.39
CA ILE A 795 0.71 5.59 -24.02
C ILE A 795 -0.34 4.98 -23.09
N ILE A 796 0.00 4.80 -21.81
CA ILE A 796 -0.92 4.27 -20.78
C ILE A 796 -2.15 5.17 -20.66
N ASP A 797 -1.96 6.49 -20.64
CA ASP A 797 -2.98 7.53 -20.51
C ASP A 797 -3.77 7.79 -21.81
N ASP A 798 -3.62 6.94 -22.84
CA ASP A 798 -4.25 7.09 -24.16
C ASP A 798 -3.92 8.41 -24.89
N ASN A 799 -2.81 9.06 -24.53
CA ASN A 799 -2.31 10.27 -25.19
C ASN A 799 -1.44 9.91 -26.41
N PHE A 800 -2.04 9.20 -27.36
CA PHE A 800 -1.37 8.67 -28.54
C PHE A 800 -0.66 9.75 -29.36
N ASP A 801 -1.30 10.89 -29.59
CA ASP A 801 -0.74 11.96 -30.43
C ASP A 801 0.51 12.58 -29.81
N LYS A 802 0.52 12.79 -28.48
CA LYS A 802 1.70 13.30 -27.78
C LYS A 802 2.79 12.25 -27.70
N ALA A 803 2.45 10.99 -27.46
CA ALA A 803 3.40 9.87 -27.47
C ALA A 803 4.08 9.76 -28.84
N LEU A 804 3.31 9.84 -29.93
CA LEU A 804 3.79 9.79 -31.31
C LEU A 804 4.68 10.99 -31.64
N LEU A 805 4.24 12.21 -31.31
CA LEU A 805 5.02 13.43 -31.57
C LEU A 805 6.32 13.49 -30.74
N THR A 806 6.30 13.00 -29.50
CA THR A 806 7.52 12.94 -28.67
C THR A 806 8.46 11.86 -29.20
N SER A 807 7.93 10.72 -29.62
CA SER A 807 8.71 9.64 -30.23
C SER A 807 9.36 10.05 -31.56
N SER A 808 8.76 10.96 -32.34
CA SER A 808 9.34 11.43 -33.60
C SER A 808 10.62 12.27 -33.41
N LEU A 809 10.96 12.66 -32.17
CA LEU A 809 12.27 13.20 -31.79
C LEU A 809 13.36 12.13 -31.64
N CYS A 810 13.04 10.85 -31.82
CA CYS A 810 13.98 9.73 -31.81
C CYS A 810 13.99 9.03 -33.17
N TRP A 811 12.81 8.71 -33.69
CA TRP A 811 12.65 7.88 -34.89
C TRP A 811 12.28 8.74 -36.09
N ALA A 812 13.15 8.69 -37.11
CA ALA A 812 13.03 9.53 -38.28
C ALA A 812 11.92 9.11 -39.25
N SER A 813 11.40 7.88 -39.13
CA SER A 813 10.30 7.37 -39.93
C SER A 813 8.92 7.86 -39.47
N LEU A 814 8.81 8.39 -38.25
CA LEU A 814 7.55 8.83 -37.67
C LEU A 814 7.10 10.19 -38.24
N PRO A 815 5.77 10.45 -38.28
CA PRO A 815 5.25 11.73 -38.74
C PRO A 815 5.83 12.91 -37.94
N ASP A 816 5.99 14.04 -38.62
CA ASP A 816 6.57 15.28 -38.09
C ASP A 816 8.07 15.21 -37.73
N ALA A 817 8.76 14.08 -37.93
CA ALA A 817 10.15 13.90 -37.53
C ALA A 817 11.08 14.99 -38.10
N PRO A 818 11.97 15.58 -37.29
CA PRO A 818 12.75 16.77 -37.65
C PRO A 818 13.96 16.53 -38.57
N TYR A 819 14.13 15.33 -39.11
CA TYR A 819 15.39 14.88 -39.74
C TYR A 819 15.38 14.93 -41.27
N GLY A 820 14.24 15.25 -41.89
CA GLY A 820 14.12 15.37 -43.35
C GLY A 820 14.13 14.03 -44.11
N GLN A 821 14.04 12.90 -43.40
CA GLN A 821 13.84 11.58 -43.99
C GLN A 821 12.36 11.35 -44.32
N PRO A 822 12.02 10.43 -45.26
CA PRO A 822 10.63 10.08 -45.55
C PRO A 822 9.89 9.60 -44.29
N THR A 823 8.73 10.18 -44.01
CA THR A 823 7.91 9.85 -42.84
C THR A 823 6.58 9.20 -43.25
N GLY A 824 6.05 8.31 -42.41
CA GLY A 824 4.65 7.86 -42.52
C GLY A 824 3.65 8.94 -42.08
N THR A 825 2.35 8.67 -42.27
CA THR A 825 1.27 9.55 -41.76
C THR A 825 0.85 9.20 -40.34
N LYS A 826 0.18 10.12 -39.64
CA LYS A 826 -0.37 9.87 -38.30
C LYS A 826 -1.49 8.83 -38.34
N GLU A 827 -2.32 8.88 -39.37
CA GLU A 827 -3.43 7.98 -39.61
C GLU A 827 -2.94 6.53 -39.77
N GLU A 828 -1.87 6.31 -40.55
CA GLU A 828 -1.27 4.99 -40.69
C GLU A 828 -0.68 4.48 -39.36
N CYS A 829 -0.07 5.35 -38.56
CA CYS A 829 0.43 4.97 -37.23
C CYS A 829 -0.73 4.54 -36.34
N LYS A 830 -1.84 5.30 -36.34
CA LYS A 830 -3.03 5.01 -35.54
C LYS A 830 -3.69 3.69 -35.93
N VAL A 831 -3.85 3.43 -37.24
CA VAL A 831 -4.42 2.18 -37.75
C VAL A 831 -3.57 0.98 -37.33
N ASN A 832 -2.24 1.06 -37.45
CA ASN A 832 -1.35 -0.01 -37.01
C ASN A 832 -1.39 -0.21 -35.50
N TYR A 833 -1.39 0.88 -34.71
CA TYR A 833 -1.52 0.81 -33.26
C TYR A 833 -2.82 0.12 -32.82
N GLU A 834 -3.97 0.53 -33.37
CA GLU A 834 -5.27 -0.06 -33.03
C GLU A 834 -5.37 -1.54 -33.44
N LYS A 835 -4.78 -1.91 -34.59
CA LYS A 835 -4.66 -3.31 -35.03
C LYS A 835 -3.84 -4.12 -34.02
N PHE A 836 -2.63 -3.68 -33.71
CA PHE A 836 -1.76 -4.42 -32.80
C PHE A 836 -2.30 -4.44 -31.37
N LEU A 837 -2.98 -3.39 -30.91
CA LEU A 837 -3.62 -3.39 -29.59
C LEU A 837 -4.65 -4.52 -29.47
N LYS A 838 -5.46 -4.75 -30.51
CA LYS A 838 -6.40 -5.89 -30.55
C LYS A 838 -5.67 -7.23 -30.49
N GLU A 839 -4.56 -7.36 -31.21
CA GLU A 839 -3.73 -8.57 -31.20
C GLU A 839 -3.08 -8.81 -29.82
N GLU A 840 -2.51 -7.79 -29.20
CA GLU A 840 -1.88 -7.85 -27.88
C GLU A 840 -2.88 -8.19 -26.77
N ILE A 841 -4.08 -7.60 -26.81
CA ILE A 841 -5.17 -7.95 -25.89
C ILE A 841 -5.52 -9.43 -26.02
N ALA A 842 -5.54 -9.95 -27.25
CA ALA A 842 -5.76 -11.35 -27.57
C ALA A 842 -4.53 -12.26 -27.31
N GLY A 843 -3.45 -11.75 -26.74
CA GLY A 843 -2.23 -12.51 -26.43
C GLY A 843 -1.36 -12.87 -27.63
N LYS A 844 -1.54 -12.19 -28.77
CA LYS A 844 -0.75 -12.39 -29.99
C LYS A 844 0.29 -11.28 -30.11
N SER A 845 1.56 -11.62 -29.84
CA SER A 845 2.68 -10.68 -29.90
C SER A 845 3.89 -11.30 -30.61
N ASP A 846 4.64 -10.47 -31.34
CA ASP A 846 5.96 -10.79 -31.90
C ASP A 846 7.10 -10.05 -31.16
N LEU A 847 6.82 -9.62 -29.91
CA LEU A 847 7.79 -9.05 -28.98
C LEU A 847 8.25 -10.12 -27.97
N HIS A 848 9.47 -9.97 -27.48
CA HIS A 848 10.11 -10.89 -26.52
C HIS A 848 10.04 -10.39 -25.07
N LEU A 849 9.20 -9.38 -24.80
CA LEU A 849 8.91 -8.89 -23.45
C LEU A 849 8.03 -9.86 -22.66
N LYS A 850 8.54 -10.30 -21.51
CA LYS A 850 7.83 -11.11 -20.52
C LYS A 850 6.62 -10.36 -19.95
N GLU A 851 5.58 -11.08 -19.56
CA GLU A 851 4.44 -10.50 -18.86
C GLU A 851 4.89 -9.87 -17.54
N GLY A 852 4.33 -8.70 -17.20
CA GLY A 852 4.76 -7.93 -16.03
C GLY A 852 5.97 -7.02 -16.27
N PHE A 853 6.49 -6.90 -17.50
CA PHE A 853 7.69 -6.12 -17.81
C PHE A 853 7.59 -4.65 -17.35
N LEU A 854 6.39 -4.06 -17.33
CA LEU A 854 6.20 -2.67 -16.94
C LEU A 854 6.60 -2.41 -15.48
N LYS A 855 6.53 -3.42 -14.61
CA LYS A 855 6.97 -3.32 -13.20
C LYS A 855 8.47 -3.04 -13.09
N GLU A 856 9.28 -3.62 -13.98
CA GLU A 856 10.73 -3.34 -14.03
C GLU A 856 11.01 -1.86 -14.32
N PHE A 857 10.09 -1.19 -15.02
CA PHE A 857 10.15 0.23 -15.37
C PHE A 857 9.39 1.13 -14.38
N GLY A 858 8.93 0.59 -13.25
CA GLY A 858 8.28 1.33 -12.16
C GLY A 858 6.79 1.59 -12.37
N TYR A 859 6.11 0.79 -13.21
CA TYR A 859 4.68 0.89 -13.46
C TYR A 859 3.93 -0.30 -12.86
N THR A 860 2.88 -0.02 -12.09
CA THR A 860 2.10 -1.03 -11.36
C THR A 860 0.70 -1.24 -11.93
N CYS A 861 0.40 -0.73 -13.13
CA CYS A 861 -0.97 -0.66 -13.62
C CYS A 861 -1.62 -2.01 -13.98
N CYS A 862 -0.87 -3.12 -13.89
CA CYS A 862 -1.37 -4.49 -14.05
C CYS A 862 -1.37 -5.32 -12.76
N ASP A 863 -0.88 -4.77 -11.65
CA ASP A 863 -1.13 -5.35 -10.33
C ASP A 863 -2.62 -5.17 -10.07
N GLY A 864 -3.36 -6.22 -9.76
CA GLY A 864 -4.84 -6.24 -9.61
C GLY A 864 -5.43 -5.33 -8.52
N ASN A 865 -4.72 -4.26 -8.15
CA ASN A 865 -5.10 -3.13 -7.32
C ASN A 865 -4.84 -1.77 -8.02
N ASN A 866 -4.48 -1.71 -9.30
CA ASN A 866 -3.99 -0.49 -9.97
C ASN A 866 -4.42 -0.31 -11.44
N GLU A 867 -5.66 -0.64 -11.81
CA GLU A 867 -6.40 0.49 -12.39
C GLU A 867 -6.54 1.44 -11.23
N SER A 868 -6.03 2.68 -11.34
CA SER A 868 -6.23 3.68 -10.31
C SER A 868 -7.73 3.84 -10.09
N ASN A 869 -8.29 3.07 -9.17
CA ASN A 869 -9.53 3.42 -8.50
C ASN A 869 -9.17 4.76 -7.89
N GLY A 870 -9.60 5.84 -8.54
CA GLY A 870 -9.34 7.23 -8.17
C GLY A 870 -9.86 7.49 -6.76
N VAL A 871 -9.10 7.00 -5.78
CA VAL A 871 -9.35 7.02 -4.36
C VAL A 871 -7.97 7.01 -3.72
N CYS A 872 -7.65 8.04 -2.95
CA CYS A 872 -6.42 8.07 -2.17
C CYS A 872 -6.31 6.83 -1.25
N PRO A 873 -5.11 6.25 -1.08
CA PRO A 873 -4.88 5.24 -0.06
C PRO A 873 -5.21 5.81 1.33
N ASP A 874 -5.66 4.94 2.23
CA ASP A 874 -6.08 5.34 3.58
C ASP A 874 -4.94 5.91 4.43
N ASP A 875 -3.69 5.59 4.10
CA ASP A 875 -2.50 6.12 4.75
C ASP A 875 -2.10 7.53 4.27
N CYS A 876 -2.87 8.12 3.35
CA CYS A 876 -2.66 9.44 2.76
C CYS A 876 -1.30 9.60 2.05
N SER A 877 -0.65 8.49 1.69
CA SER A 877 0.71 8.50 1.13
C SER A 877 0.80 9.01 -0.31
N GLN A 878 -0.31 8.99 -1.04
CA GLN A 878 -0.40 9.46 -2.43
C GLN A 878 -1.76 10.09 -2.70
N CYS A 879 -1.78 11.07 -3.60
CA CYS A 879 -2.99 11.74 -4.00
C CYS A 879 -3.43 11.31 -5.39
N PHE A 880 -4.55 10.59 -5.49
CA PHE A 880 -5.14 10.17 -6.78
C PHE A 880 -6.23 11.12 -7.28
N ASP A 881 -6.82 11.92 -6.40
CA ASP A 881 -7.78 12.98 -6.72
C ASP A 881 -7.33 14.31 -6.13
N TYR A 882 -7.59 15.39 -6.85
CA TYR A 882 -7.33 16.74 -6.36
C TYR A 882 -8.64 17.35 -5.87
N ALA A 883 -8.54 18.16 -4.82
CA ALA A 883 -9.63 18.97 -4.32
C ALA A 883 -9.36 20.46 -4.57
N ASP A 884 -10.36 21.28 -4.32
CA ASP A 884 -10.19 22.72 -4.19
C ASP A 884 -10.20 23.11 -2.71
N VAL A 885 -9.64 24.28 -2.39
CA VAL A 885 -9.66 24.82 -1.02
C VAL A 885 -11.07 25.06 -0.48
N TRP A 886 -12.03 25.32 -1.37
CA TRP A 886 -13.46 25.34 -1.15
C TRP A 886 -14.19 25.21 -2.49
N GLU A 887 -15.50 25.02 -2.47
CA GLU A 887 -16.31 24.86 -3.67
C GLU A 887 -16.27 26.11 -4.57
N ASN A 888 -16.11 25.90 -5.89
CA ASN A 888 -16.07 26.94 -6.92
C ASN A 888 -15.05 28.06 -6.62
N PRO A 889 -13.74 27.73 -6.50
CA PRO A 889 -12.72 28.72 -6.21
C PRO A 889 -12.57 29.74 -7.35
N GLU A 890 -12.43 31.01 -7.00
CA GLU A 890 -12.15 32.08 -7.96
C GLU A 890 -10.81 32.74 -7.66
N ILE A 891 -10.08 33.10 -8.71
CA ILE A 891 -8.83 33.85 -8.58
C ILE A 891 -9.15 35.30 -8.23
N SER A 892 -8.46 35.83 -7.21
CA SER A 892 -8.55 37.25 -6.84
C SER A 892 -8.14 38.17 -8.00
N ASN A 893 -8.75 39.35 -8.09
CA ASN A 893 -8.42 40.39 -9.07
C ASN A 893 -7.74 41.63 -8.46
N ASP A 894 -7.33 41.58 -7.18
CA ASP A 894 -6.74 42.68 -6.37
C ASP A 894 -5.50 43.35 -7.00
N ASN A 895 -4.83 42.67 -7.94
CA ASN A 895 -3.59 43.12 -8.54
C ASN A 895 -3.78 43.52 -10.02
N HIS A 896 -4.84 44.26 -10.32
CA HIS A 896 -5.18 44.71 -11.69
C HIS A 896 -5.47 43.56 -12.68
N GLY A 897 -6.05 42.46 -12.19
CA GLY A 897 -6.48 41.33 -13.02
C GLY A 897 -6.04 39.97 -12.48
N LYS A 898 -6.83 38.93 -12.78
CA LYS A 898 -6.66 37.57 -12.23
C LYS A 898 -5.30 36.95 -12.52
N ASN A 899 -4.78 37.14 -13.73
CA ASN A 899 -3.49 36.57 -14.12
C ASN A 899 -2.28 37.13 -13.37
N ASN A 900 -2.39 38.35 -12.81
CA ASN A 900 -1.31 38.94 -12.02
C ASN A 900 -1.14 38.25 -10.66
N ASN A 901 -2.11 37.44 -10.26
CA ASN A 901 -2.14 36.63 -9.04
C ASN A 901 -1.88 35.15 -9.32
N ARG A 902 -1.26 34.81 -10.46
CA ARG A 902 -0.90 33.43 -10.85
C ARG A 902 0.59 33.27 -11.10
N PHE A 903 1.16 32.18 -10.61
CA PHE A 903 2.56 31.84 -10.83
C PHE A 903 2.81 31.49 -12.31
N GLY A 904 3.81 32.14 -12.92
CA GLY A 904 4.24 31.88 -14.30
C GLY A 904 3.42 32.57 -15.40
N PHE A 905 2.52 33.51 -15.05
CA PHE A 905 1.69 34.27 -16.02
C PHE A 905 2.14 35.73 -16.23
N ASN A 906 3.46 36.00 -16.19
CA ASN A 906 4.06 37.33 -16.43
C ASN A 906 3.51 38.48 -15.57
N SER A 907 3.14 38.19 -14.31
CA SER A 907 2.86 39.22 -13.31
C SER A 907 4.07 40.15 -13.16
N ALA A 908 3.87 41.47 -13.28
CA ALA A 908 4.92 42.47 -13.14
C ALA A 908 5.63 42.42 -11.76
N ARG A 909 4.96 41.87 -10.75
CA ARG A 909 5.48 41.68 -9.39
C ARG A 909 6.09 40.28 -9.15
N GLY A 910 6.00 39.38 -10.14
CA GLY A 910 6.55 38.04 -10.04
C GLY A 910 5.89 37.17 -8.97
N HIS A 911 4.55 37.15 -8.95
CA HIS A 911 3.72 36.37 -8.01
C HIS A 911 4.17 34.91 -7.89
N LYS A 912 4.18 34.36 -6.68
CA LYS A 912 4.86 33.11 -6.33
C LYS A 912 3.94 31.90 -6.14
N GLY A 913 2.64 32.12 -6.22
CA GLY A 913 1.59 31.11 -6.07
C GLY A 913 0.31 31.49 -6.82
N ILE A 914 -0.84 31.12 -6.26
CA ILE A 914 -2.18 31.54 -6.70
C ILE A 914 -2.98 32.11 -5.53
N ASP A 915 -3.68 33.22 -5.75
CA ASP A 915 -4.58 33.82 -4.75
C ASP A 915 -6.03 33.45 -5.03
N ILE A 916 -6.61 32.62 -4.16
CA ILE A 916 -8.02 32.23 -4.26
C ILE A 916 -8.86 33.08 -3.30
N VAL A 917 -9.81 33.84 -3.84
CA VAL A 917 -10.55 34.86 -3.09
C VAL A 917 -11.56 34.25 -2.12
N SER A 918 -11.42 34.59 -0.84
CA SER A 918 -12.44 34.32 0.18
C SER A 918 -13.50 35.41 0.19
N GLY A 919 -13.11 36.66 -0.11
CA GLY A 919 -13.95 37.84 0.00
C GLY A 919 -14.09 38.29 1.46
N PRO A 920 -15.12 39.10 1.80
CA PRO A 920 -15.23 39.79 3.09
C PRO A 920 -15.46 38.87 4.30
N SER A 921 -15.50 37.56 4.09
CA SER A 921 -15.66 36.55 5.13
C SER A 921 -14.61 35.48 4.97
N TYR A 922 -14.04 35.05 6.09
CA TYR A 922 -13.12 33.91 6.11
C TYR A 922 -13.85 32.63 5.73
N LYS A 923 -13.16 31.75 5.00
CA LYS A 923 -13.67 30.47 4.52
C LYS A 923 -12.83 29.34 5.09
N GLU A 924 -13.48 28.22 5.35
CA GLU A 924 -12.80 26.97 5.68
C GLU A 924 -11.94 26.54 4.49
N VAL A 925 -10.65 26.33 4.74
CA VAL A 925 -9.64 25.87 3.78
C VAL A 925 -9.52 24.36 3.89
N HIS A 926 -9.73 23.68 2.77
CA HIS A 926 -9.58 22.25 2.62
C HIS A 926 -8.26 21.90 1.92
N SER A 927 -7.67 20.76 2.26
CA SER A 927 -6.44 20.32 1.62
C SER A 927 -6.70 19.95 0.16
N ILE A 928 -5.93 20.51 -0.78
CA ILE A 928 -6.06 20.16 -2.20
C ILE A 928 -5.49 18.77 -2.53
N MET A 929 -4.63 18.23 -1.65
CA MET A 929 -3.98 16.92 -1.82
C MET A 929 -3.89 16.10 -0.52
N CYS A 930 -3.88 14.77 -0.67
CA CYS A 930 -3.51 13.81 0.37
C CYS A 930 -2.03 13.98 0.73
N GLY A 931 -1.67 13.93 2.01
CA GLY A 931 -0.28 14.10 2.43
C GLY A 931 -0.05 14.13 3.94
N GLU A 932 1.13 14.61 4.32
CA GLU A 932 1.56 14.78 5.70
C GLU A 932 1.89 16.25 5.99
N VAL A 933 1.42 16.78 7.11
CA VAL A 933 1.75 18.14 7.54
C VAL A 933 3.21 18.21 7.97
N THR A 934 4.04 18.98 7.26
CA THR A 934 5.48 19.08 7.54
C THR A 934 5.88 20.34 8.29
N ALA A 935 5.07 21.41 8.20
CA ALA A 935 5.31 22.66 8.93
C ALA A 935 4.02 23.43 9.20
N VAL A 936 3.98 24.13 10.33
CA VAL A 936 2.89 24.99 10.79
C VAL A 936 3.47 26.28 11.37
N VAL A 937 2.88 27.42 11.01
CA VAL A 937 3.10 28.74 11.60
C VAL A 937 1.73 29.28 11.99
N ASP A 938 1.44 29.40 13.29
CA ASP A 938 0.10 29.71 13.82
C ASP A 938 0.09 30.80 14.91
N TRP A 939 1.19 31.54 15.04
CA TRP A 939 1.36 32.54 16.10
C TRP A 939 0.97 33.97 15.71
N PHE A 940 0.62 34.25 14.45
CA PHE A 940 0.04 35.55 14.09
C PHE A 940 -1.37 35.64 14.63
N LYS A 941 -1.69 36.76 15.28
CA LYS A 941 -3.05 37.08 15.69
C LYS A 941 -3.90 37.40 14.46
N THR A 942 -5.22 37.30 14.62
CA THR A 942 -6.19 37.73 13.60
C THR A 942 -5.83 39.13 13.08
N ASN A 943 -5.70 39.20 11.77
CA ASN A 943 -5.34 40.40 11.02
C ASN A 943 -4.00 41.06 11.42
N GLU A 944 -3.05 40.34 12.03
CA GLU A 944 -1.75 40.92 12.39
C GLU A 944 -0.87 41.20 11.17
N TYR A 945 -0.51 42.48 10.99
CA TYR A 945 0.39 42.92 9.92
C TYR A 945 1.86 42.66 10.25
N ARG A 946 2.58 42.08 9.28
CA ARG A 946 4.05 42.09 9.26
C ARG A 946 4.55 42.25 7.82
N GLU A 947 5.45 43.20 7.63
CA GLU A 947 6.05 43.47 6.33
C GLU A 947 6.82 42.23 5.82
N SER A 948 6.69 41.94 4.51
CA SER A 948 7.32 40.80 3.85
C SER A 948 7.05 39.42 4.49
N SER A 949 5.91 39.27 5.16
CA SER A 949 5.52 38.01 5.81
C SER A 949 4.31 37.34 5.14
N LEU A 950 4.33 36.01 5.08
CA LEU A 950 3.21 35.17 4.63
C LEU A 950 2.13 34.96 5.71
N GLY A 951 2.31 35.51 6.92
CA GLY A 951 1.37 35.32 8.03
C GLY A 951 1.42 33.90 8.61
N ASN A 952 0.27 33.42 9.06
CA ASN A 952 0.12 32.01 9.44
C ASN A 952 0.17 31.13 8.18
N THR A 953 0.94 30.04 8.25
CA THR A 953 1.16 29.14 7.12
C THR A 953 1.03 27.67 7.50
N LEU A 954 0.55 26.87 6.56
CA LEU A 954 0.43 25.42 6.67
C LEU A 954 1.13 24.78 5.47
N MET A 955 2.07 23.87 5.71
CA MET A 955 2.73 23.09 4.66
C MET A 955 2.35 21.62 4.73
N ILE A 956 1.92 21.08 3.59
CA ILE A 956 1.60 19.67 3.42
C ILE A 956 2.51 19.08 2.35
N LYS A 957 3.24 18.03 2.70
CA LYS A 957 4.00 17.20 1.77
C LYS A 957 3.10 16.11 1.22
N SER A 958 2.98 16.06 -0.09
CA SER A 958 2.15 15.12 -0.83
C SER A 958 2.97 14.38 -1.87
N LYS A 959 2.38 13.28 -2.38
CA LYS A 959 2.79 12.70 -3.65
C LYS A 959 1.70 12.93 -4.70
N SER A 960 2.10 13.44 -5.86
CA SER A 960 1.22 13.62 -7.02
C SER A 960 0.76 12.29 -7.61
N LYS A 961 -0.16 12.36 -8.58
CA LYS A 961 -0.69 11.16 -9.27
C LYS A 961 0.42 10.33 -9.93
N ASP A 962 1.47 10.97 -10.42
CA ASP A 962 2.67 10.35 -11.00
C ASP A 962 3.76 10.00 -9.96
N GLY A 963 3.43 10.04 -8.66
CA GLY A 963 4.29 9.59 -7.56
C GLY A 963 5.43 10.56 -7.19
N LYS A 964 5.45 11.78 -7.75
CA LYS A 964 6.46 12.80 -7.42
C LYS A 964 6.12 13.52 -6.12
N ASN A 965 7.14 13.88 -5.35
CA ASN A 965 6.94 14.72 -4.17
C ASN A 965 6.53 16.12 -4.59
N VAL A 966 5.53 16.67 -3.91
CA VAL A 966 5.11 18.06 -4.02
C VAL A 966 4.77 18.59 -2.63
N PHE A 967 5.15 19.82 -2.34
CA PHE A 967 4.87 20.53 -1.10
C PHE A 967 3.88 21.64 -1.42
N ILE A 968 2.72 21.62 -0.78
CA ILE A 968 1.68 22.64 -0.91
C ILE A 968 1.71 23.52 0.34
N LEU A 969 1.85 24.83 0.13
CA LEU A 969 1.92 25.82 1.19
C LEU A 969 0.69 26.74 1.12
N TYR A 970 -0.11 26.77 2.18
CA TYR A 970 -1.24 27.68 2.36
C TYR A 970 -0.80 28.83 3.26
N CYS A 971 -1.09 30.07 2.87
CA CYS A 971 -0.64 31.29 3.54
C CYS A 971 -1.79 32.24 3.90
N HIS A 972 -1.45 33.28 4.66
CA HIS A 972 -2.34 34.34 5.14
C HIS A 972 -3.49 33.83 6.02
N LEU A 973 -3.32 32.67 6.65
CA LEU A 973 -4.38 31.99 7.39
C LEU A 973 -4.75 32.75 8.67
N ASP A 974 -5.98 32.59 9.14
CA ASP A 974 -6.37 33.11 10.46
C ASP A 974 -6.15 32.03 11.54
N LYS A 975 -6.50 30.77 11.21
CA LYS A 975 -6.41 29.63 12.13
C LYS A 975 -6.01 28.36 11.41
N ILE A 976 -5.26 27.49 12.08
CA ILE A 976 -4.87 26.17 11.57
C ILE A 976 -5.44 25.10 12.52
N TYR A 977 -6.04 24.04 11.97
CA TYR A 977 -6.73 23.00 12.75
C TYR A 977 -5.91 21.72 12.91
N VAL A 978 -4.80 21.62 12.19
CA VAL A 978 -3.92 20.45 12.12
C VAL A 978 -2.53 20.79 12.65
N LYS A 979 -1.75 19.77 13.01
CA LYS A 979 -0.39 19.92 13.54
C LYS A 979 0.62 19.14 12.71
N LYS A 980 1.90 19.49 12.85
CA LYS A 980 3.01 18.79 12.20
C LYS A 980 2.98 17.28 12.51
N GLY A 981 3.10 16.47 11.47
CA GLY A 981 3.02 15.01 11.50
C GLY A 981 1.63 14.43 11.21
N ASP A 982 0.58 15.25 11.20
CA ASP A 982 -0.77 14.76 10.87
C ASP A 982 -0.84 14.27 9.41
N LYS A 983 -1.56 13.17 9.20
CA LYS A 983 -1.89 12.62 7.88
C LYS A 983 -3.24 13.16 7.45
N ILE A 984 -3.30 13.73 6.26
CA ILE A 984 -4.43 14.53 5.76
C ILE A 984 -4.89 13.95 4.42
N LYS A 985 -6.20 13.73 4.24
CA LYS A 985 -6.78 13.42 2.92
C LYS A 985 -7.11 14.72 2.17
N HIS A 986 -7.10 14.66 0.84
CA HIS A 986 -7.63 15.78 0.04
C HIS A 986 -9.10 16.01 0.42
N GLY A 987 -9.52 17.27 0.45
CA GLY A 987 -10.86 17.66 0.91
C GLY A 987 -11.02 17.73 2.43
N ASP A 988 -10.05 17.28 3.23
CA ASP A 988 -10.10 17.47 4.69
C ASP A 988 -9.96 18.95 5.03
N ARG A 989 -10.71 19.40 6.04
CA ARG A 989 -10.62 20.74 6.60
C ARG A 989 -9.31 20.89 7.37
N VAL A 990 -8.47 21.84 6.97
CA VAL A 990 -7.12 22.02 7.52
C VAL A 990 -6.85 23.38 8.14
N ALA A 991 -7.51 24.44 7.66
CA ALA A 991 -7.31 25.80 8.15
C ALA A 991 -8.54 26.68 7.91
N LEU A 992 -8.51 27.91 8.45
CA LEU A 992 -9.42 28.99 8.14
C LEU A 992 -8.64 30.04 7.35
N SER A 993 -9.17 30.50 6.21
CA SER A 993 -8.58 31.61 5.45
C SER A 993 -8.50 32.85 6.34
N GLY A 994 -7.62 33.78 6.01
CA GLY A 994 -7.41 34.93 6.87
C GLY A 994 -6.86 36.14 6.13
N SER A 995 -6.33 37.05 6.94
CA SER A 995 -5.65 38.27 6.49
C SER A 995 -4.42 38.52 7.37
N THR A 996 -3.54 37.52 7.53
CA THR A 996 -2.32 37.68 8.35
C THR A 996 -1.08 37.94 7.50
N GLY A 997 -0.07 38.59 8.09
CA GLY A 997 1.17 38.94 7.40
C GLY A 997 1.01 40.18 6.53
N ASN A 998 1.55 40.16 5.31
CA ASN A 998 1.45 41.28 4.37
C ASN A 998 0.05 41.43 3.73
N ALA A 999 -0.84 40.43 3.91
CA ALA A 999 -2.24 40.45 3.52
C ALA A 999 -3.18 41.03 4.61
N SER A 1000 -2.64 41.54 5.71
CA SER A 1000 -3.44 42.18 6.77
C SER A 1000 -4.04 43.50 6.31
N SER A 1001 -5.36 43.63 6.48
CA SER A 1001 -6.11 44.83 6.10
C SER A 1001 -5.93 45.94 7.13
N ASP A 1002 -5.80 47.17 6.65
CA ASP A 1002 -5.73 48.34 7.51
C ASP A 1002 -7.08 48.81 8.08
N GLU A 1003 -8.19 48.19 7.66
CA GLU A 1003 -9.54 48.45 8.16
C GLU A 1003 -9.79 47.83 9.55
N PHE A 1004 -8.95 46.88 10.00
CA PHE A 1004 -9.19 46.08 11.20
C PHE A 1004 -8.06 46.19 12.23
N PRO A 1005 -8.33 45.86 13.51
CA PRO A 1005 -7.30 45.77 14.54
C PRO A 1005 -6.11 44.90 14.12
N ASN A 1006 -4.92 45.26 14.61
CA ASN A 1006 -3.62 44.66 14.27
C ASN A 1006 -3.14 44.90 12.82
N GLY A 1007 -3.91 45.62 11.99
CA GLY A 1007 -3.48 46.09 10.68
C GLY A 1007 -2.56 47.31 10.71
N LYS A 1008 -1.99 47.67 9.54
CA LYS A 1008 -1.13 48.85 9.38
C LYS A 1008 -1.71 49.80 8.35
N LYS A 1009 -2.05 51.02 8.78
CA LYS A 1009 -2.61 52.10 7.93
C LYS A 1009 -1.90 52.22 6.58
N GLY A 1010 -2.66 52.14 5.48
CA GLY A 1010 -2.16 52.26 4.11
C GLY A 1010 -1.38 51.05 3.60
N ARG A 1011 -1.44 49.90 4.28
CA ARG A 1011 -0.83 48.64 3.87
C ARG A 1011 -1.88 47.53 3.86
N GLY A 1012 -1.58 46.45 3.15
CA GLY A 1012 -2.45 45.28 3.09
C GLY A 1012 -3.32 45.20 1.85
N ILE A 1013 -4.30 44.31 1.95
CA ILE A 1013 -5.34 44.09 0.93
C ILE A 1013 -6.70 44.47 1.53
N LYS A 1014 -7.61 44.94 0.67
CA LYS A 1014 -8.97 45.24 1.11
C LYS A 1014 -9.75 43.96 1.38
N LYS A 1015 -10.75 44.03 2.26
CA LYS A 1015 -11.51 42.85 2.71
C LYS A 1015 -12.22 42.11 1.58
N GLU A 1016 -12.68 42.83 0.54
CA GLU A 1016 -13.31 42.21 -0.63
C GLU A 1016 -12.34 41.32 -1.43
N PHE A 1017 -11.03 41.46 -1.20
CA PHE A 1017 -9.97 40.71 -1.87
C PHE A 1017 -9.18 39.79 -0.94
N TRP A 1018 -9.64 39.60 0.30
CA TRP A 1018 -9.09 38.56 1.17
C TRP A 1018 -9.09 37.22 0.45
N HIS A 1019 -8.02 36.45 0.66
CA HIS A 1019 -7.72 35.26 -0.10
C HIS A 1019 -6.93 34.27 0.75
N VAL A 1020 -6.88 33.03 0.28
CA VAL A 1020 -5.80 32.10 0.64
C VAL A 1020 -4.77 32.13 -0.48
N HIS A 1021 -3.51 32.38 -0.11
CA HIS A 1021 -2.39 32.31 -1.06
C HIS A 1021 -1.81 30.90 -1.02
N ILE A 1022 -1.72 30.25 -2.19
CA ILE A 1022 -1.30 28.86 -2.31
C ILE A 1022 -0.05 28.77 -3.18
N GLU A 1023 1.03 28.25 -2.62
CA GLU A 1023 2.26 27.96 -3.36
C GLU A 1023 2.49 26.45 -3.48
N ALA A 1024 3.21 26.03 -4.52
CA ALA A 1024 3.63 24.64 -4.70
C ALA A 1024 5.10 24.52 -5.12
N ALA A 1025 5.80 23.51 -4.63
CA ALA A 1025 7.18 23.21 -4.99
C ALA A 1025 7.49 21.71 -4.95
N THR A 1026 8.48 21.25 -5.73
CA THR A 1026 8.92 19.84 -5.75
C THR A 1026 9.91 19.50 -4.62
N GLU A 1027 10.42 20.52 -3.94
CA GLU A 1027 11.26 20.43 -2.75
C GLU A 1027 10.72 21.37 -1.67
N GLY A 1028 10.93 21.04 -0.40
CA GLY A 1028 10.37 21.80 0.72
C GLY A 1028 10.56 21.16 2.10
N GLU A 1029 11.31 20.05 2.20
CA GLU A 1029 11.49 19.34 3.46
C GLU A 1029 12.15 20.23 4.51
N GLY A 1030 11.56 20.33 5.69
CA GLY A 1030 12.07 21.15 6.78
C GLY A 1030 11.89 22.67 6.62
N ALA A 1031 11.31 23.14 5.50
CA ALA A 1031 10.98 24.54 5.31
C ALA A 1031 9.56 24.87 5.82
N ASN A 1032 9.27 26.16 6.08
CA ASN A 1032 7.93 26.68 6.37
C ASN A 1032 7.47 27.76 5.35
N ASN A 1033 8.30 28.02 4.35
CA ASN A 1033 8.09 28.95 3.23
C ASN A 1033 8.98 28.53 2.05
N PHE A 1034 8.78 29.12 0.87
CA PHE A 1034 9.56 28.81 -0.33
C PHE A 1034 10.43 29.97 -0.83
N PHE A 1035 10.92 30.85 0.07
CA PHE A 1035 11.72 32.01 -0.35
C PHE A 1035 13.00 31.62 -1.10
N ASN A 1036 13.64 30.51 -0.71
CA ASN A 1036 14.89 30.03 -1.31
C ASN A 1036 14.72 28.92 -2.37
N LEU A 1037 13.48 28.56 -2.73
CA LEU A 1037 13.19 27.40 -3.58
C LEU A 1037 12.81 27.78 -5.03
N GLY A 1038 13.27 28.94 -5.51
CA GLY A 1038 12.81 29.55 -6.76
C GLY A 1038 12.78 28.62 -7.99
N ARG A 1039 13.80 27.77 -8.18
CA ARG A 1039 13.88 26.82 -9.32
C ARG A 1039 12.98 25.58 -9.18
N PHE A 1040 12.50 25.30 -7.97
CA PHE A 1040 11.70 24.12 -7.64
C PHE A 1040 10.20 24.42 -7.55
N ARG A 1041 9.82 25.70 -7.68
CA ARG A 1041 8.42 26.12 -7.67
C ARG A 1041 7.70 25.59 -8.91
N VAL A 1042 6.48 25.10 -8.69
CA VAL A 1042 5.56 24.59 -9.71
C VAL A 1042 4.21 25.31 -9.56
N LYS A 1043 3.31 25.17 -10.54
CA LYS A 1043 2.00 25.82 -10.46
C LYS A 1043 1.11 25.05 -9.48
N ALA A 1044 0.64 25.71 -8.42
CA ALA A 1044 -0.33 25.13 -7.49
C ALA A 1044 -1.62 24.70 -8.21
N GLU A 1045 -2.01 25.44 -9.26
CA GLU A 1045 -3.14 25.14 -10.14
C GLU A 1045 -3.09 23.74 -10.78
N ASP A 1046 -1.90 23.18 -10.99
CA ASP A 1046 -1.76 21.84 -11.57
C ASP A 1046 -2.36 20.78 -10.62
N TYR A 1047 -2.41 21.09 -9.32
CA TYR A 1047 -2.87 20.23 -8.23
C TYR A 1047 -4.22 20.60 -7.63
N MET A 1048 -4.94 21.57 -8.24
CA MET A 1048 -6.33 21.90 -7.88
C MET A 1048 -7.33 21.12 -8.72
N LYS A 1049 -8.56 20.94 -8.24
CA LYS A 1049 -9.64 20.33 -9.02
C LYS A 1049 -10.12 21.28 -10.11
N THR A 1050 -10.43 22.52 -9.75
CA THR A 1050 -10.83 23.56 -10.69
C THR A 1050 -9.63 24.00 -11.54
N LYS A 1051 -9.84 24.08 -12.85
CA LYS A 1051 -8.85 24.58 -13.82
C LYS A 1051 -9.27 25.96 -14.33
N PHE A 1052 -8.29 26.78 -14.68
CA PHE A 1052 -8.53 28.16 -15.11
C PHE A 1052 -8.04 28.40 -16.54
N ASP A 1053 -8.83 29.14 -17.31
CA ASP A 1053 -8.50 29.54 -18.67
C ASP A 1053 -7.34 30.55 -18.72
N GLN A 1054 -6.98 30.98 -19.93
CA GLN A 1054 -5.93 31.98 -20.16
C GLN A 1054 -6.25 33.36 -19.56
N ASN A 1055 -7.50 33.64 -19.18
CA ASN A 1055 -7.95 34.88 -18.57
C ASN A 1055 -8.12 34.75 -17.04
N GLY A 1056 -7.87 33.57 -16.47
CA GLY A 1056 -8.05 33.28 -15.05
C GLY A 1056 -9.50 32.98 -14.65
N ASN A 1057 -10.37 32.66 -15.60
CA ASN A 1057 -11.75 32.22 -15.30
C ASN A 1057 -11.80 30.70 -15.14
N ALA A 1058 -12.62 30.22 -14.20
CA ALA A 1058 -12.82 28.81 -13.99
C ALA A 1058 -13.43 28.15 -15.25
N ILE A 1059 -12.84 27.04 -15.68
CA ILE A 1059 -13.32 26.21 -16.79
C ILE A 1059 -14.38 25.27 -16.21
N LYS A 1060 -15.59 25.31 -16.78
CA LYS A 1060 -16.72 24.47 -16.37
C LYS A 1060 -16.64 23.07 -16.98
#